data_AF-A0A6E8WDA4-F1
#
_entry.id   AF-A0A6E8WDA4-F1
#
_cell.length_a   1.000
_cell.length_b   1.000
_cell.length_c   1.000
_cell.angle_alpha   90.00
_cell.angle_beta   90.00
_cell.angle_gamma   90.00
#
_symmetry.space_group_name_H-M   'P 1'
#
loop_
_entity.id
_entity.type
_entity.pdbx_description
1 polymer ?
#
loop_
_entity_poly.entity_id
_entity_poly.type
_entity_poly.pdbx_seq_one_letter_code
_entity_poly.pdbx_strand_id
1 'polypeptide(L)'
;MDTQRRRYKKNPGSGTEGYLNQLRLSTLYFSRLAASGNRFEIGVEVALAGKFDDIVMHLLDVDQYCLVQAKHKQDESKRIIMDDLLKTTTEYSLPKYFDSFLGLKQEEMFQGERLKYIVIYTNLKVDENVMKVINPVEPATDEFLRTLNVRCRGKESSLYRFNTECTDFIEQLIDRISPICEVARKLAEQLIQRKKISINPNGIFHEFHTLLVRDVFDIERQLFRETFLADDENICPYVKKFRFLLERTLRSILKCDDFCISDLNRTIVNGKLKLLFEPGFLCKPINQDIAVKDWRDYRVQREEVIHFFDHLLLATDQPNFIELEAITKVEVFGLKEQVDEYMRAVFDQVDRWIRDTEGQFLNGDDWERICSNSRARIVGKKWLLKSEEYQKSNPATGYVFERNTLLAPIEQFLATSKNHNMLVLAAYNAEVSASRVLQALMTLQEQFVVFDAHFHDFEELECCTLFLKNMSRKVIVIVSNDKCCRSAIRNVWHKFDVLTNLKAIYIACDVQKEFFSENIKYVHCDRFELRDMSQKSRQKLLEKKIVLQHREVRLSDLLSEEIALRLLDMEFISQLLMNQVDPIAYSFKYQCQLKGQYFARKLASNNSVVDETEFDQLLTNNRAVILSNVPGMGKTTFLQKFIDRLFTTLPDHVICLMHLKFYTETLEEITKLNASTLSVEDAVKHVTKCFFAAGTRFGQVLFRNAILNTGKLIVLVDGYDSVINRYRISVEKASQLFLQHPFRMRNLLIATRPHETDHLRAALPQARIVSLLPFDEPQCVAFLTRWWNFDSHSAAVNLLQYLRSRYTDWIVGNPFQIKLLAEIYEEDKTIIANFGALLERYLEKQFYESNQRAIQVMGIGQQRMAAETLKQAAHDGHCEVAALLTFHPEQTIDMSKFGFLLDIGLVVLENNLLRFEHRLFRDYFAAEALMQGKTVAYDSQQLRQILEDPQNGYLSKLLMYHLGKTKNAHYREHFRNFSVIQGQRITSGSR
;
A
#
# COMPACT_ATOMS: atom_id res chain seq x y z
N MET A 1 -38.45 -8.96 -23.84
CA MET A 1 -39.27 -9.90 -24.64
C MET A 1 -38.30 -10.89 -25.23
N ASP A 2 -38.33 -12.15 -24.79
CA ASP A 2 -37.50 -13.22 -25.35
C ASP A 2 -37.99 -13.51 -26.77
N THR A 3 -37.32 -12.97 -27.78
CA THR A 3 -37.42 -13.48 -29.15
C THR A 3 -36.87 -14.90 -29.14
N GLN A 4 -37.75 -15.87 -29.37
CA GLN A 4 -37.40 -17.29 -29.40
C GLN A 4 -36.25 -17.50 -30.41
N ARG A 5 -35.07 -17.88 -29.92
CA ARG A 5 -33.87 -18.05 -30.75
C ARG A 5 -34.05 -19.19 -31.74
N ARG A 6 -33.55 -19.00 -32.96
CA ARG A 6 -33.52 -20.04 -33.99
C ARG A 6 -32.54 -21.14 -33.59
N ARG A 7 -33.05 -22.37 -33.44
CA ARG A 7 -32.26 -23.57 -33.09
C ARG A 7 -31.88 -24.36 -34.32
N TYR A 8 -30.77 -25.10 -34.25
CA TYR A 8 -30.32 -26.03 -35.28
C TYR A 8 -29.67 -27.28 -34.70
N LYS A 9 -29.58 -28.33 -35.53
CA LYS A 9 -28.87 -29.56 -35.19
C LYS A 9 -27.37 -29.38 -35.44
N LYS A 10 -26.54 -29.87 -34.53
CA LYS A 10 -25.08 -29.87 -34.69
C LYS A 10 -24.51 -31.17 -35.21
N ASN A 11 -23.40 -31.07 -35.94
CA ASN A 11 -22.56 -32.21 -36.28
C ASN A 11 -21.56 -32.53 -35.14
N PRO A 12 -21.13 -33.80 -35.00
CA PRO A 12 -20.11 -34.16 -34.02
C PRO A 12 -18.75 -33.58 -34.42
N GLY A 13 -18.17 -32.78 -33.51
CA GLY A 13 -17.00 -31.94 -33.78
C GLY A 13 -15.69 -32.66 -34.09
N SER A 14 -14.69 -31.85 -34.46
CA SER A 14 -13.38 -32.25 -34.97
C SER A 14 -12.31 -32.56 -33.90
N GLY A 15 -11.11 -32.99 -34.32
CA GLY A 15 -9.98 -33.25 -33.44
C GLY A 15 -9.45 -32.00 -32.70
N THR A 16 -8.66 -32.19 -31.64
CA THR A 16 -8.34 -31.17 -30.63
C THR A 16 -7.74 -29.86 -31.16
N GLU A 17 -6.85 -29.90 -32.15
CA GLU A 17 -6.23 -28.67 -32.71
C GLU A 17 -7.09 -27.95 -33.75
N GLY A 18 -7.86 -28.70 -34.54
CA GLY A 18 -8.87 -28.12 -35.44
C GLY A 18 -9.93 -27.37 -34.65
N TYR A 19 -10.33 -27.94 -33.52
CA TYR A 19 -11.22 -27.32 -32.55
C TYR A 19 -10.70 -25.98 -32.01
N LEU A 20 -9.42 -25.91 -31.59
CA LEU A 20 -8.85 -24.65 -31.07
C LEU A 20 -8.80 -23.56 -32.14
N ASN A 21 -8.52 -23.93 -33.39
CA ASN A 21 -8.54 -22.99 -34.50
C ASN A 21 -9.96 -22.45 -34.75
N GLN A 22 -10.97 -23.33 -34.76
CA GLN A 22 -12.38 -22.97 -34.89
C GLN A 22 -12.86 -22.07 -33.76
N LEU A 23 -12.52 -22.37 -32.50
CA LEU A 23 -12.89 -21.56 -31.33
C LEU A 23 -12.38 -20.12 -31.48
N ARG A 24 -11.11 -19.95 -31.83
CA ARG A 24 -10.47 -18.64 -31.97
C ARG A 24 -11.03 -17.86 -33.16
N LEU A 25 -11.19 -18.54 -34.29
CA LEU A 25 -11.76 -17.95 -35.50
C LEU A 25 -13.22 -17.51 -35.29
N SER A 26 -14.03 -18.37 -34.66
CA SER A 26 -15.44 -18.08 -34.33
C SER A 26 -15.54 -16.89 -33.39
N THR A 27 -14.68 -16.80 -32.37
CA THR A 27 -14.65 -15.66 -31.44
C THR A 27 -14.31 -14.36 -32.18
N LEU A 28 -13.29 -14.39 -33.04
CA LEU A 28 -12.87 -13.23 -33.83
C LEU A 28 -13.99 -12.75 -34.77
N TYR A 29 -14.59 -13.66 -35.53
CA TYR A 29 -15.67 -13.34 -36.46
C TYR A 29 -16.92 -12.85 -35.73
N PHE A 30 -17.28 -13.47 -34.61
CA PHE A 30 -18.40 -13.01 -33.80
C PHE A 30 -18.18 -11.58 -33.30
N SER A 31 -16.99 -11.27 -32.79
CA SER A 31 -16.64 -9.91 -32.37
C SER A 31 -16.69 -8.90 -33.52
N ARG A 32 -16.20 -9.27 -34.71
CA ARG A 32 -16.15 -8.39 -35.88
C ARG A 32 -17.54 -8.12 -36.46
N LEU A 33 -18.42 -9.12 -36.49
CA LEU A 33 -19.82 -8.95 -36.86
C LEU A 33 -20.54 -8.05 -35.85
N ALA A 34 -20.32 -8.25 -34.54
CA ALA A 34 -20.89 -7.37 -33.52
C ALA A 34 -20.40 -5.91 -33.67
N ALA A 35 -19.15 -5.71 -34.09
CA ALA A 35 -18.59 -4.39 -34.34
C ALA A 35 -19.04 -3.76 -35.67
N SER A 36 -19.63 -4.51 -36.60
CA SER A 36 -20.06 -3.97 -37.89
C SER A 36 -21.33 -3.11 -37.79
N GLY A 37 -22.13 -3.34 -36.75
CA GLY A 37 -23.40 -2.64 -36.51
C GLY A 37 -24.59 -3.22 -37.30
N ASN A 38 -24.36 -4.21 -38.16
CA ASN A 38 -25.41 -4.86 -38.94
C ASN A 38 -26.10 -5.99 -38.16
N ARG A 39 -27.33 -6.32 -38.54
CA ARG A 39 -28.06 -7.42 -37.89
C ARG A 39 -27.58 -8.75 -38.46
N PHE A 40 -27.12 -9.63 -37.59
CA PHE A 40 -26.59 -10.93 -37.99
C PHE A 40 -27.01 -12.07 -37.06
N GLU A 41 -26.92 -13.28 -37.60
CA GLU A 41 -26.91 -14.54 -36.85
C GLU A 41 -25.60 -15.29 -37.15
N ILE A 42 -24.97 -15.87 -36.12
CA ILE A 42 -23.80 -16.74 -36.27
C ILE A 42 -24.08 -18.10 -35.61
N GLY A 43 -23.70 -19.17 -36.30
CA GLY A 43 -23.82 -20.57 -35.89
C GLY A 43 -22.49 -21.30 -36.07
N VAL A 44 -22.31 -22.41 -35.35
CA VAL A 44 -21.12 -23.27 -35.40
C VAL A 44 -21.55 -24.73 -35.43
N GLU A 45 -20.85 -25.56 -36.21
CA GLU A 45 -21.17 -26.98 -36.45
C GLU A 45 -22.60 -27.18 -37.01
N VAL A 46 -23.09 -26.27 -37.86
CA VAL A 46 -24.48 -26.30 -38.34
C VAL A 46 -24.70 -27.45 -39.32
N ALA A 47 -25.41 -28.50 -38.92
CA ALA A 47 -25.52 -29.73 -39.71
C ALA A 47 -26.10 -29.54 -41.13
N LEU A 48 -27.00 -28.58 -41.32
CA LEU A 48 -27.59 -28.25 -42.62
C LEU A 48 -26.55 -27.69 -43.62
N ALA A 49 -25.43 -27.15 -43.14
CA ALA A 49 -24.37 -26.63 -43.99
C ALA A 49 -23.43 -27.73 -44.55
N GLY A 50 -23.73 -29.01 -44.29
CA GLY A 50 -23.03 -30.14 -44.91
C GLY A 50 -21.55 -30.23 -44.53
N LYS A 51 -20.66 -29.99 -45.48
CA LYS A 51 -19.19 -29.95 -45.30
C LYS A 51 -18.62 -28.56 -45.05
N PHE A 52 -19.49 -27.57 -44.81
CA PHE A 52 -19.15 -26.17 -44.57
C PHE A 52 -19.76 -25.68 -43.25
N ASP A 53 -19.82 -26.59 -42.28
CA ASP A 53 -20.58 -26.47 -41.05
C ASP A 53 -19.83 -25.78 -39.92
N ASP A 54 -18.51 -25.62 -40.02
CA ASP A 54 -17.68 -25.11 -38.92
C ASP A 54 -18.18 -23.73 -38.42
N ILE A 55 -18.47 -22.78 -39.32
CA ILE A 55 -19.07 -21.46 -38.99
C ILE A 55 -20.07 -21.07 -40.08
N VAL A 56 -21.28 -20.68 -39.67
CA VAL A 56 -22.35 -20.17 -40.56
C VAL A 56 -22.75 -18.79 -40.10
N MET A 57 -22.59 -17.79 -40.97
CA MET A 57 -22.98 -16.40 -40.72
C MET A 57 -24.13 -16.02 -41.63
N HIS A 58 -25.12 -15.31 -41.10
CA HIS A 58 -26.28 -14.78 -41.82
C HIS A 58 -26.39 -13.29 -41.56
N LEU A 59 -26.35 -12.47 -42.62
CA LEU A 59 -26.67 -11.04 -42.53
C LEU A 59 -28.16 -10.88 -42.81
N LEU A 60 -28.91 -10.51 -41.77
CA LEU A 60 -30.37 -10.42 -41.80
C LEU A 60 -30.87 -9.28 -42.67
N ASP A 61 -30.07 -8.22 -42.84
CA ASP A 61 -30.46 -7.02 -43.59
C ASP A 61 -30.49 -7.25 -45.11
N VAL A 62 -29.66 -8.17 -45.60
CA VAL A 62 -29.58 -8.55 -47.03
C VAL A 62 -30.04 -9.99 -47.28
N ASP A 63 -30.45 -10.71 -46.24
CA ASP A 63 -30.84 -12.13 -46.25
C ASP A 63 -29.80 -13.05 -46.92
N GLN A 64 -28.51 -12.81 -46.63
CA GLN A 64 -27.39 -13.56 -47.23
C GLN A 64 -26.58 -14.35 -46.21
N TYR A 65 -26.11 -15.52 -46.63
CA TYR A 65 -25.33 -16.47 -45.84
C TYR A 65 -23.89 -16.57 -46.33
N CYS A 66 -22.96 -16.63 -45.39
CA CYS A 66 -21.57 -16.98 -45.61
C CYS A 66 -21.19 -18.18 -44.74
N LEU A 67 -20.73 -19.24 -45.39
CA LEU A 67 -20.31 -20.49 -44.76
C LEU A 67 -18.79 -20.54 -44.74
N VAL A 68 -18.20 -20.96 -43.63
CA VAL A 68 -16.73 -21.07 -43.49
C VAL A 68 -16.39 -22.48 -43.06
N GLN A 69 -15.47 -23.11 -43.81
CA GLN A 69 -14.82 -24.34 -43.44
C GLN A 69 -13.38 -24.04 -43.01
N ALA A 70 -13.08 -24.19 -41.73
CA ALA A 70 -11.78 -23.97 -41.14
C ALA A 70 -10.90 -25.22 -41.22
N LYS A 71 -9.79 -25.12 -41.95
CA LYS A 71 -8.73 -26.13 -42.03
C LYS A 71 -7.45 -25.60 -41.40
N HIS A 72 -6.72 -26.49 -40.74
CA HIS A 72 -5.45 -26.16 -40.10
C HIS A 72 -4.47 -27.34 -40.24
N LYS A 73 -3.23 -27.04 -40.64
CA LYS A 73 -2.09 -27.96 -40.60
C LYS A 73 -0.98 -27.43 -39.70
N GLN A 74 -0.40 -28.31 -38.87
CA GLN A 74 0.75 -27.98 -38.02
C GLN A 74 2.00 -27.57 -38.84
N ASP A 75 2.22 -28.25 -39.96
CA ASP A 75 3.37 -27.98 -40.84
C ASP A 75 2.97 -26.99 -41.95
N GLU A 76 3.26 -25.71 -41.71
CA GLU A 76 2.99 -24.61 -42.65
C GLU A 76 3.93 -24.59 -43.87
N SER A 77 5.00 -25.40 -43.87
CA SER A 77 5.88 -25.50 -45.04
C SER A 77 5.21 -26.19 -46.23
N LYS A 78 4.16 -26.97 -45.95
CA LYS A 78 3.34 -27.62 -46.97
C LYS A 78 2.54 -26.59 -47.75
N ARG A 79 2.30 -26.91 -49.01
CA ARG A 79 1.45 -26.12 -49.90
C ARG A 79 0.32 -26.97 -50.43
N ILE A 80 -0.82 -26.34 -50.65
CA ILE A 80 -1.93 -26.95 -51.36
C ILE A 80 -1.52 -27.05 -52.82
N ILE A 81 -1.43 -28.27 -53.33
CA ILE A 81 -1.09 -28.55 -54.73
C ILE A 81 -2.34 -28.91 -55.53
N MET A 82 -2.25 -28.86 -56.86
CA MET A 82 -3.36 -29.18 -57.77
C MET A 82 -3.99 -30.56 -57.49
N ASP A 83 -3.16 -31.54 -57.16
CA ASP A 83 -3.57 -32.88 -56.80
C ASP A 83 -4.45 -32.93 -55.53
N ASP A 84 -4.24 -32.01 -54.58
CA ASP A 84 -5.04 -31.93 -53.36
C ASP A 84 -6.46 -31.42 -53.64
N LEU A 85 -6.64 -30.64 -54.71
CA LEU A 85 -7.94 -30.11 -55.12
C LEU A 85 -8.75 -31.14 -55.92
N LEU A 86 -8.09 -31.94 -56.77
CA LEU A 86 -8.77 -32.86 -57.71
C LEU A 86 -8.99 -34.28 -57.17
N LYS A 87 -8.29 -34.68 -56.10
CA LYS A 87 -8.49 -35.99 -55.47
C LYS A 87 -9.73 -35.98 -54.58
N THR A 88 -10.41 -37.11 -54.46
CA THR A 88 -11.57 -37.29 -53.57
C THR A 88 -11.18 -37.63 -52.13
N THR A 89 -9.91 -37.90 -51.82
CA THR A 89 -9.49 -38.37 -50.50
C THR A 89 -8.90 -37.29 -49.60
N THR A 90 -8.52 -36.16 -50.17
CA THR A 90 -7.82 -35.05 -49.49
C THR A 90 -8.78 -34.13 -48.72
N GLU A 91 -8.21 -33.26 -47.89
CA GLU A 91 -8.94 -32.28 -47.07
C GLU A 91 -9.37 -31.03 -47.84
N TYR A 92 -8.74 -30.75 -48.99
CA TYR A 92 -9.06 -29.61 -49.87
C TYR A 92 -9.78 -30.05 -51.16
N SER A 93 -10.39 -31.23 -51.13
CA SER A 93 -11.04 -31.87 -52.28
C SER A 93 -12.23 -31.07 -52.80
N LEU A 94 -12.06 -30.46 -53.98
CA LEU A 94 -13.16 -29.81 -54.69
C LEU A 94 -14.30 -30.77 -55.05
N PRO A 95 -14.07 -32.05 -55.42
CA PRO A 95 -15.15 -33.02 -55.57
C PRO A 95 -16.05 -33.14 -54.34
N LYS A 96 -15.47 -33.31 -53.15
CA LYS A 96 -16.25 -33.40 -51.90
C LYS A 96 -17.05 -32.13 -51.62
N TYR A 97 -16.44 -30.97 -51.89
CA TYR A 97 -17.09 -29.68 -51.68
C TYR A 97 -18.20 -29.42 -52.71
N PHE A 98 -18.02 -29.84 -53.96
CA PHE A 98 -19.04 -29.77 -55.00
C PHE A 98 -20.25 -30.63 -54.64
N ASP A 99 -20.05 -31.87 -54.21
CA ASP A 99 -21.14 -32.75 -53.76
C ASP A 99 -21.92 -32.11 -52.59
N SER A 100 -21.20 -31.53 -51.62
CA SER A 100 -21.84 -30.82 -50.51
C SER A 100 -22.59 -29.57 -50.98
N PHE A 101 -22.08 -28.85 -51.97
CA PHE A 101 -22.72 -27.67 -52.55
C PHE A 101 -24.04 -28.02 -53.25
N LEU A 102 -24.09 -29.13 -53.99
CA LEU A 102 -25.34 -29.61 -54.58
C LEU A 102 -26.38 -29.93 -53.50
N GLY A 103 -25.94 -30.48 -52.35
CA GLY A 103 -26.79 -30.67 -51.18
C GLY A 103 -27.34 -29.34 -50.62
N LEU A 104 -26.48 -28.32 -50.48
CA LEU A 104 -26.89 -26.99 -50.01
C LEU A 104 -27.99 -26.38 -50.88
N LYS A 105 -27.94 -26.57 -52.21
CA LYS A 105 -28.96 -26.04 -53.13
C LYS A 105 -30.36 -26.64 -52.90
N GLN A 106 -30.44 -27.79 -52.23
CA GLN A 106 -31.71 -28.44 -51.89
C GLN A 106 -32.28 -27.90 -50.57
N GLU A 107 -31.46 -27.29 -49.71
CA GLU A 107 -31.87 -26.75 -48.42
C GLU A 107 -32.53 -25.37 -48.56
N GLU A 108 -33.77 -25.22 -48.08
CA GLU A 108 -34.54 -23.97 -48.17
C GLU A 108 -33.80 -22.74 -47.60
N MET A 109 -32.91 -22.97 -46.62
CA MET A 109 -32.08 -21.94 -45.99
C MET A 109 -31.09 -21.27 -46.95
N PHE A 110 -30.64 -22.00 -47.98
CA PHE A 110 -29.59 -21.55 -48.90
C PHE A 110 -30.07 -21.39 -50.35
N GLN A 111 -31.35 -21.65 -50.62
CA GLN A 111 -31.96 -21.48 -51.94
C GLN A 111 -32.07 -19.99 -52.37
N GLY A 112 -32.15 -19.75 -53.68
CA GLY A 112 -32.16 -18.41 -54.27
C GLY A 112 -30.78 -17.74 -54.20
N GLU A 113 -30.75 -16.41 -54.14
CA GLU A 113 -29.51 -15.63 -53.99
C GLU A 113 -29.07 -15.48 -52.50
N ARG A 114 -29.56 -16.37 -51.63
CA ARG A 114 -29.29 -16.35 -50.19
C ARG A 114 -27.89 -16.84 -49.85
N LEU A 115 -27.40 -17.90 -50.50
CA LEU A 115 -26.01 -18.31 -50.31
C LEU A 115 -25.10 -17.33 -51.05
N LYS A 116 -24.22 -16.64 -50.34
CA LYS A 116 -23.29 -15.70 -50.95
C LYS A 116 -21.90 -16.30 -51.15
N TYR A 117 -21.30 -16.77 -50.06
CA TYR A 117 -19.94 -17.29 -50.08
C TYR A 117 -19.81 -18.60 -49.29
N ILE A 118 -18.97 -19.48 -49.81
CA ILE A 118 -18.41 -20.64 -49.12
C ILE A 118 -16.90 -20.42 -49.04
N VAL A 119 -16.34 -20.32 -47.84
CA VAL A 119 -14.93 -19.96 -47.66
C VAL A 119 -14.18 -21.13 -47.06
N ILE A 120 -13.17 -21.62 -47.77
CA ILE A 120 -12.21 -22.57 -47.23
C ILE A 120 -11.08 -21.78 -46.59
N TYR A 121 -11.06 -21.71 -45.26
CA TYR A 121 -10.07 -20.98 -44.48
C TYR A 121 -8.90 -21.90 -44.11
N THR A 122 -7.67 -21.53 -44.45
CA THR A 122 -6.51 -22.38 -44.22
C THR A 122 -5.22 -21.61 -43.99
N ASN A 123 -4.39 -22.10 -43.06
CA ASN A 123 -3.07 -21.53 -42.77
C ASN A 123 -1.99 -21.89 -43.81
N LEU A 124 -2.30 -22.80 -44.75
CA LEU A 124 -1.36 -23.19 -45.81
C LEU A 124 -1.33 -22.20 -46.96
N LYS A 125 -0.16 -22.08 -47.60
CA LYS A 125 0.03 -21.45 -48.91
C LYS A 125 -0.41 -22.39 -50.04
N VAL A 126 -0.56 -21.83 -51.23
CA VAL A 126 -0.80 -22.59 -52.47
C VAL A 126 0.49 -22.71 -53.30
N ASP A 127 0.57 -23.74 -54.13
CA ASP A 127 1.67 -23.91 -55.08
C ASP A 127 1.48 -23.06 -56.35
N GLU A 128 2.54 -22.94 -57.14
CA GLU A 128 2.54 -22.13 -58.37
C GLU A 128 1.54 -22.62 -59.42
N ASN A 129 1.20 -23.91 -59.46
CA ASN A 129 0.22 -24.42 -60.41
C ASN A 129 -1.20 -24.10 -59.98
N VAL A 130 -1.51 -24.13 -58.68
CA VAL A 130 -2.79 -23.66 -58.15
C VAL A 130 -2.96 -22.15 -58.38
N MET A 131 -1.89 -21.35 -58.28
CA MET A 131 -1.93 -19.91 -58.59
C MET A 131 -2.38 -19.58 -60.02
N LYS A 132 -2.25 -20.52 -60.97
CA LYS A 132 -2.71 -20.32 -62.36
C LYS A 132 -4.22 -20.46 -62.54
N VAL A 133 -4.90 -21.09 -61.58
CA VAL A 133 -6.34 -21.40 -61.65
C VAL A 133 -7.16 -20.60 -60.64
N ILE A 134 -6.56 -19.66 -59.94
CA ILE A 134 -7.21 -18.80 -58.96
C ILE A 134 -6.85 -17.32 -59.18
N ASN A 135 -7.77 -16.43 -58.85
CA ASN A 135 -7.61 -14.98 -58.96
C ASN A 135 -7.79 -14.33 -57.58
N PRO A 136 -6.97 -13.33 -57.21
CA PRO A 136 -7.10 -12.63 -55.93
C PRO A 136 -8.41 -11.83 -55.85
N VAL A 137 -8.99 -11.75 -54.65
CA VAL A 137 -10.23 -11.03 -54.36
C VAL A 137 -9.93 -9.91 -53.38
N GLU A 138 -10.37 -8.69 -53.69
CA GLU A 138 -10.17 -7.54 -52.81
C GLU A 138 -11.19 -7.52 -51.66
N PRO A 139 -10.77 -7.66 -50.39
CA PRO A 139 -11.71 -7.88 -49.30
C PRO A 139 -12.53 -6.64 -48.91
N ALA A 140 -12.11 -5.43 -49.32
CA ALA A 140 -12.77 -4.18 -48.93
C ALA A 140 -14.16 -3.98 -49.56
N THR A 141 -14.50 -4.80 -50.56
CA THR A 141 -15.68 -4.64 -51.41
C THR A 141 -16.98 -5.18 -50.79
N ASP A 142 -16.88 -5.99 -49.74
CA ASP A 142 -18.01 -6.70 -49.14
C ASP A 142 -17.82 -6.90 -47.63
N GLU A 143 -18.92 -6.89 -46.87
CA GLU A 143 -18.88 -7.01 -45.41
C GLU A 143 -18.42 -8.38 -44.92
N PHE A 144 -18.86 -9.47 -45.54
CA PHE A 144 -18.37 -10.80 -45.20
C PHE A 144 -16.87 -10.87 -45.49
N LEU A 145 -16.43 -10.42 -46.66
CA LEU A 145 -15.01 -10.44 -47.01
C LEU A 145 -14.15 -9.59 -46.07
N ARG A 146 -14.64 -8.41 -45.64
CA ARG A 146 -14.00 -7.60 -44.61
C ARG A 146 -13.89 -8.34 -43.27
N THR A 147 -14.96 -9.02 -42.85
CA THR A 147 -15.00 -9.81 -41.61
C THR A 147 -14.01 -10.97 -41.67
N LEU A 148 -13.97 -11.68 -42.81
CA LEU A 148 -13.14 -12.85 -43.07
C LEU A 148 -11.65 -12.53 -43.20
N ASN A 149 -11.30 -11.32 -43.64
CA ASN A 149 -9.93 -10.91 -43.89
C ASN A 149 -9.12 -10.78 -42.59
N VAL A 150 -8.29 -11.77 -42.28
CA VAL A 150 -7.42 -11.75 -41.10
C VAL A 150 -5.98 -11.45 -41.52
N ARG A 151 -5.44 -10.30 -41.08
CA ARG A 151 -4.05 -9.90 -41.37
C ARG A 151 -3.13 -10.28 -40.23
N CYS A 152 -1.98 -10.88 -40.55
CA CYS A 152 -0.92 -11.20 -39.59
C CYS A 152 0.43 -10.72 -40.14
N ARG A 153 1.28 -10.18 -39.26
CA ARG A 153 2.61 -9.69 -39.66
C ARG A 153 3.47 -10.86 -40.12
N GLY A 154 3.97 -10.80 -41.36
CA GLY A 154 4.81 -11.84 -41.94
C GLY A 154 4.05 -12.88 -42.77
N LYS A 155 2.71 -12.82 -42.82
CA LYS A 155 1.88 -13.61 -43.72
C LYS A 155 1.24 -12.72 -44.79
N GLU A 156 1.11 -13.25 -45.99
CA GLU A 156 0.43 -12.60 -47.12
C GLU A 156 -0.98 -13.18 -47.26
N SER A 157 -1.75 -13.07 -46.17
CA SER A 157 -3.14 -13.52 -46.09
C SER A 157 -3.92 -12.99 -47.30
N SER A 158 -4.40 -13.93 -48.11
CA SER A 158 -5.01 -13.63 -49.40
C SER A 158 -6.29 -14.45 -49.59
N LEU A 159 -7.30 -13.79 -50.14
CA LEU A 159 -8.56 -14.39 -50.56
C LEU A 159 -8.51 -14.61 -52.06
N TYR A 160 -8.86 -15.82 -52.50
CA TYR A 160 -8.86 -16.17 -53.91
C TYR A 160 -10.20 -16.75 -54.34
N ARG A 161 -10.57 -16.54 -55.60
CA ARG A 161 -11.65 -17.24 -56.29
C ARG A 161 -11.07 -18.09 -57.41
N PHE A 162 -11.70 -19.24 -57.69
CA PHE A 162 -11.32 -20.05 -58.84
C PHE A 162 -11.64 -19.35 -60.16
N ASN A 163 -10.70 -19.39 -61.11
CA ASN A 163 -10.85 -18.74 -62.40
C ASN A 163 -11.83 -19.53 -63.28
N THR A 164 -12.99 -18.94 -63.56
CA THR A 164 -14.06 -19.53 -64.39
C THR A 164 -13.70 -19.59 -65.89
N GLU A 165 -12.68 -18.84 -66.31
CA GLU A 165 -12.15 -18.85 -67.67
C GLU A 165 -11.16 -20.00 -67.92
N CYS A 166 -10.65 -20.66 -66.87
CA CYS A 166 -9.69 -21.75 -66.99
C CYS A 166 -10.38 -23.07 -67.43
N THR A 167 -10.62 -23.19 -68.73
CA THR A 167 -11.34 -24.32 -69.37
C THR A 167 -10.77 -25.67 -68.97
N ASP A 168 -9.45 -25.82 -69.03
CA ASP A 168 -8.80 -27.12 -68.86
C ASP A 168 -8.92 -27.65 -67.43
N PHE A 169 -8.83 -26.76 -66.45
CA PHE A 169 -9.00 -27.11 -65.03
C PHE A 169 -10.45 -27.49 -64.72
N ILE A 170 -11.41 -26.72 -65.24
CA ILE A 170 -12.84 -27.02 -65.07
C ILE A 170 -13.19 -28.37 -65.69
N GLU A 171 -12.72 -28.66 -66.91
CA GLU A 171 -12.96 -29.95 -67.56
C GLU A 171 -12.30 -31.11 -66.79
N GLN A 172 -11.11 -30.91 -66.23
CA GLN A 172 -10.50 -31.90 -65.35
C GLN A 172 -11.33 -32.16 -64.09
N LEU A 173 -11.91 -31.11 -63.49
CA LEU A 173 -12.78 -31.26 -62.33
C LEU A 173 -14.09 -31.96 -62.71
N ILE A 174 -14.74 -31.56 -63.81
CA ILE A 174 -15.94 -32.20 -64.36
C ILE A 174 -15.69 -33.69 -64.59
N ASP A 175 -14.55 -34.03 -65.18
CA ASP A 175 -14.14 -35.42 -65.39
C ASP A 175 -13.98 -36.18 -64.06
N ARG A 176 -13.62 -35.52 -62.96
CA ARG A 176 -13.47 -36.18 -61.65
C ARG A 176 -14.79 -36.34 -60.89
N ILE A 177 -15.69 -35.37 -61.00
CA ILE A 177 -16.97 -35.34 -60.27
C ILE A 177 -18.11 -36.03 -61.04
N SER A 178 -17.98 -36.20 -62.36
CA SER A 178 -19.02 -36.84 -63.16
C SER A 178 -19.12 -38.34 -62.87
N PRO A 179 -20.32 -38.86 -62.57
CA PRO A 179 -20.57 -40.30 -62.37
C PRO A 179 -19.98 -41.22 -63.46
N ILE A 180 -19.95 -40.75 -64.72
CA ILE A 180 -19.35 -41.47 -65.87
C ILE A 180 -17.90 -41.91 -65.60
N CYS A 181 -17.10 -41.06 -64.95
CA CYS A 181 -15.71 -41.37 -64.64
C CYS A 181 -15.59 -42.40 -63.51
N GLU A 182 -16.47 -42.35 -62.52
CA GLU A 182 -16.51 -43.35 -61.46
C GLU A 182 -16.84 -44.74 -62.02
N VAL A 183 -17.79 -44.82 -62.95
CA VAL A 183 -18.12 -46.06 -63.67
C VAL A 183 -16.92 -46.57 -64.45
N ALA A 184 -16.23 -45.70 -65.20
CA ALA A 184 -15.06 -46.08 -66.00
C ALA A 184 -13.94 -46.62 -65.11
N ARG A 185 -13.67 -45.95 -63.99
CA ARG A 185 -12.67 -46.38 -63.01
C ARG A 185 -13.02 -47.70 -62.36
N LYS A 186 -14.25 -47.86 -61.84
CA LYS A 186 -14.67 -49.13 -61.23
C LYS A 186 -14.64 -50.25 -62.27
N LEU A 187 -15.03 -49.98 -63.52
CA LEU A 187 -14.97 -50.98 -64.58
C LEU A 187 -13.53 -51.43 -64.85
N ALA A 188 -12.59 -50.49 -64.99
CA ALA A 188 -11.17 -50.80 -65.14
C ALA A 188 -10.62 -51.62 -63.96
N GLU A 189 -10.94 -51.24 -62.72
CA GLU A 189 -10.55 -51.96 -61.51
C GLU A 189 -11.09 -53.39 -61.50
N GLN A 190 -12.36 -53.60 -61.88
CA GLN A 190 -12.99 -54.93 -61.92
C GLN A 190 -12.37 -55.83 -62.99
N LEU A 191 -12.05 -55.28 -64.17
CA LEU A 191 -11.38 -55.99 -65.26
C LEU A 191 -9.99 -56.50 -64.86
N ILE A 192 -9.24 -55.69 -64.12
CA ILE A 192 -7.87 -56.01 -63.67
C ILE A 192 -7.89 -56.94 -62.46
N GLN A 193 -8.73 -56.65 -61.47
CA GLN A 193 -8.87 -57.46 -60.25
C GLN A 193 -9.65 -58.76 -60.49
N ARG A 194 -10.17 -58.98 -61.70
CA ARG A 194 -10.96 -60.16 -62.10
C ARG A 194 -12.18 -60.37 -61.20
N LYS A 195 -12.80 -59.27 -60.76
CA LYS A 195 -14.00 -59.28 -59.93
C LYS A 195 -15.25 -59.26 -60.81
N LYS A 196 -16.35 -59.83 -60.31
CA LYS A 196 -17.62 -59.88 -61.03
C LYS A 196 -18.33 -58.54 -60.91
N ILE A 197 -18.81 -58.01 -62.03
CA ILE A 197 -19.68 -56.84 -62.09
C ILE A 197 -21.07 -57.25 -61.62
N SER A 198 -21.55 -56.60 -60.56
CA SER A 198 -22.84 -56.89 -59.92
C SER A 198 -23.78 -55.68 -59.98
N ILE A 199 -25.08 -55.96 -59.87
CA ILE A 199 -26.12 -54.94 -59.76
C ILE A 199 -26.54 -54.84 -58.29
N ASN A 200 -26.11 -53.79 -57.61
CA ASN A 200 -26.59 -53.41 -56.28
C ASN A 200 -27.50 -52.18 -56.44
N PRO A 201 -28.71 -52.13 -55.83
CA PRO A 201 -29.61 -50.95 -55.90
C PRO A 201 -28.94 -49.59 -55.64
N ASN A 202 -27.89 -49.55 -54.82
CA ASN A 202 -27.14 -48.33 -54.49
C ASN A 202 -25.75 -48.27 -55.18
N GLY A 203 -25.50 -49.13 -56.16
CA GLY A 203 -24.21 -49.24 -56.85
C GLY A 203 -24.19 -48.52 -58.19
N ILE A 204 -23.07 -47.90 -58.53
CA ILE A 204 -22.92 -47.14 -59.79
C ILE A 204 -23.24 -47.96 -61.05
N PHE A 205 -22.95 -49.27 -61.05
CA PHE A 205 -23.28 -50.14 -62.19
C PHE A 205 -24.78 -50.42 -62.33
N HIS A 206 -25.58 -50.25 -61.27
CA HIS A 206 -27.04 -50.38 -61.33
C HIS A 206 -27.65 -49.19 -62.06
N GLU A 207 -27.18 -47.97 -61.77
CA GLU A 207 -27.62 -46.73 -62.41
C GLU A 207 -27.26 -46.72 -63.91
N PHE A 208 -26.09 -47.25 -64.24
CA PHE A 208 -25.59 -47.30 -65.62
C PHE A 208 -25.90 -48.61 -66.36
N HIS A 209 -26.62 -49.55 -65.74
CA HIS A 209 -26.83 -50.90 -66.31
C HIS A 209 -27.38 -50.84 -67.74
N THR A 210 -28.50 -50.14 -67.94
CA THR A 210 -29.14 -50.03 -69.27
C THR A 210 -28.21 -49.43 -70.31
N LEU A 211 -27.45 -48.40 -69.95
CA LEU A 211 -26.50 -47.71 -70.84
C LEU A 211 -25.29 -48.57 -71.18
N LEU A 212 -24.73 -49.27 -70.19
CA LEU A 212 -23.59 -50.17 -70.39
C LEU A 212 -23.98 -51.36 -71.26
N VAL A 213 -25.18 -51.93 -71.08
CA VAL A 213 -25.68 -53.03 -71.90
C VAL A 213 -26.01 -52.59 -73.32
N ARG A 214 -26.59 -51.38 -73.49
CA ARG A 214 -26.91 -50.82 -74.80
C ARG A 214 -25.66 -50.50 -75.61
N ASP A 215 -24.70 -49.80 -75.01
CA ASP A 215 -23.63 -49.14 -75.77
C ASP A 215 -22.24 -49.75 -75.56
N VAL A 216 -21.99 -50.51 -74.49
CA VAL A 216 -20.62 -50.92 -74.09
C VAL A 216 -20.43 -52.44 -74.13
N PHE A 217 -21.35 -53.23 -73.58
CA PHE A 217 -21.24 -54.67 -73.45
C PHE A 217 -22.08 -55.44 -74.46
N ASP A 218 -21.48 -56.46 -75.07
CA ASP A 218 -22.17 -57.55 -75.72
C ASP A 218 -22.38 -58.64 -74.67
N ILE A 219 -23.58 -58.69 -74.08
CA ILE A 219 -23.92 -59.66 -73.02
C ILE A 219 -23.83 -61.09 -73.54
N GLU A 220 -24.23 -61.35 -74.79
CA GLU A 220 -24.27 -62.70 -75.36
C GLU A 220 -22.85 -63.27 -75.52
N ARG A 221 -21.93 -62.43 -75.99
CA ARG A 221 -20.51 -62.81 -76.15
C ARG A 221 -19.67 -62.62 -74.89
N GLN A 222 -20.22 -61.95 -73.87
CA GLN A 222 -19.51 -61.50 -72.67
C GLN A 222 -18.21 -60.73 -73.01
N LEU A 223 -18.31 -59.85 -73.99
CA LEU A 223 -17.22 -59.00 -74.48
C LEU A 223 -17.69 -57.54 -74.57
N PHE A 224 -16.79 -56.62 -74.90
CA PHE A 224 -17.17 -55.26 -75.29
C PHE A 224 -17.72 -55.27 -76.72
N ARG A 225 -18.74 -54.43 -76.99
CA ARG A 225 -19.31 -54.30 -78.34
C ARG A 225 -18.25 -53.77 -79.30
N GLU A 226 -18.18 -54.32 -80.50
CA GLU A 226 -17.24 -53.83 -81.54
C GLU A 226 -17.50 -52.36 -81.90
N THR A 227 -18.76 -51.92 -81.88
CA THR A 227 -19.14 -50.52 -82.08
C THR A 227 -18.64 -49.59 -80.98
N PHE A 228 -18.42 -50.07 -79.76
CA PHE A 228 -17.81 -49.27 -78.69
C PHE A 228 -16.30 -49.14 -78.88
N LEU A 229 -15.66 -50.23 -79.33
CA LEU A 229 -14.20 -50.30 -79.51
C LEU A 229 -13.72 -49.61 -80.79
N ALA A 230 -14.55 -49.57 -81.83
CA ALA A 230 -14.28 -48.88 -83.09
C ALA A 230 -14.39 -47.36 -82.91
N ASP A 231 -13.54 -46.62 -83.65
CA ASP A 231 -13.57 -45.15 -83.66
C ASP A 231 -14.59 -44.61 -84.67
N ASP A 232 -15.86 -44.93 -84.46
CA ASP A 232 -16.96 -44.53 -85.34
C ASP A 232 -17.40 -43.08 -85.04
N GLU A 233 -17.49 -42.25 -86.08
CA GLU A 233 -17.94 -40.87 -85.99
C GLU A 233 -19.36 -40.75 -85.42
N ASN A 234 -20.23 -41.75 -85.63
CA ASN A 234 -21.63 -41.76 -85.23
C ASN A 234 -21.89 -42.07 -83.73
N ILE A 235 -20.85 -42.41 -82.95
CA ILE A 235 -21.02 -42.71 -81.51
C ILE A 235 -21.28 -41.41 -80.74
N CYS A 236 -22.22 -41.48 -79.80
CA CYS A 236 -22.52 -40.39 -78.85
C CYS A 236 -21.23 -39.81 -78.21
N PRO A 237 -21.02 -38.48 -78.20
CA PRO A 237 -19.81 -37.85 -77.65
C PRO A 237 -19.49 -38.26 -76.21
N TYR A 238 -20.52 -38.52 -75.39
CA TYR A 238 -20.38 -38.95 -74.01
C TYR A 238 -19.91 -40.40 -73.89
N VAL A 239 -20.30 -41.27 -74.83
CA VAL A 239 -19.79 -42.65 -74.93
C VAL A 239 -18.34 -42.65 -75.39
N LYS A 240 -17.97 -41.78 -76.35
CA LYS A 240 -16.56 -41.57 -76.74
C LYS A 240 -15.73 -41.09 -75.55
N LYS A 241 -16.28 -40.18 -74.73
CA LYS A 241 -15.62 -39.72 -73.50
C LYS A 241 -15.47 -40.84 -72.47
N PHE A 242 -16.52 -41.65 -72.24
CA PHE A 242 -16.44 -42.83 -71.37
C PHE A 242 -15.36 -43.81 -71.85
N ARG A 243 -15.29 -44.09 -73.16
CA ARG A 243 -14.24 -44.90 -73.78
C ARG A 243 -12.85 -44.34 -73.48
N PHE A 244 -12.64 -43.05 -73.73
CA PHE A 244 -11.37 -42.37 -73.46
C PHE A 244 -10.97 -42.46 -71.97
N LEU A 245 -11.92 -42.24 -71.05
CA LEU A 245 -11.68 -42.33 -69.62
C LEU A 245 -11.33 -43.76 -69.18
N LEU A 246 -12.01 -44.76 -69.73
CA LEU A 246 -11.73 -46.17 -69.47
C LEU A 246 -10.33 -46.56 -69.96
N GLU A 247 -9.99 -46.16 -71.19
CA GLU A 247 -8.67 -46.39 -71.79
C GLU A 247 -7.56 -45.76 -70.96
N ARG A 248 -7.70 -44.47 -70.65
CA ARG A 248 -6.74 -43.73 -69.82
C ARG A 248 -6.56 -44.38 -68.45
N THR A 249 -7.65 -44.84 -67.84
CA THR A 249 -7.59 -45.50 -66.52
C THR A 249 -6.89 -46.85 -66.62
N LEU A 250 -7.17 -47.65 -67.66
CA LEU A 250 -6.50 -48.91 -67.90
C LEU A 250 -5.00 -48.72 -68.18
N ARG A 251 -4.59 -47.77 -69.02
CA ARG A 251 -3.18 -47.40 -69.25
C ARG A 251 -2.47 -47.10 -67.92
N SER A 252 -3.12 -46.30 -67.08
CA SER A 252 -2.59 -45.91 -65.77
C SER A 252 -2.43 -47.09 -64.81
N ILE A 253 -3.45 -47.96 -64.67
CA ILE A 253 -3.38 -49.10 -63.74
C ILE A 253 -2.42 -50.18 -64.27
N LEU A 254 -2.40 -50.43 -65.58
CA LEU A 254 -1.52 -51.42 -66.22
C LEU A 254 -0.06 -50.93 -66.35
N LYS A 255 0.21 -49.64 -66.15
CA LYS A 255 1.51 -48.99 -66.42
C LYS A 255 2.01 -49.29 -67.84
N CYS A 256 1.11 -49.25 -68.81
CA CYS A 256 1.38 -49.56 -70.21
C CYS A 256 0.88 -48.40 -71.07
N ASP A 257 1.81 -47.56 -71.52
CA ASP A 257 1.48 -46.37 -72.29
C ASP A 257 1.01 -46.71 -73.72
N ASP A 258 1.38 -47.88 -74.24
CA ASP A 258 1.00 -48.35 -75.59
C ASP A 258 -0.36 -49.06 -75.65
N PHE A 259 -1.09 -49.19 -74.53
CA PHE A 259 -2.36 -49.90 -74.51
C PHE A 259 -3.45 -49.16 -75.29
N CYS A 260 -3.95 -49.75 -76.38
CA CYS A 260 -5.08 -49.21 -77.14
C CYS A 260 -6.39 -49.88 -76.71
N ILE A 261 -7.45 -49.08 -76.54
CA ILE A 261 -8.77 -49.62 -76.17
C ILE A 261 -9.36 -50.56 -77.23
N SER A 262 -9.00 -50.41 -78.51
CA SER A 262 -9.44 -51.32 -79.58
C SER A 262 -8.96 -52.76 -79.38
N ASP A 263 -7.85 -52.97 -78.65
CA ASP A 263 -7.31 -54.29 -78.31
C ASP A 263 -7.89 -54.85 -77.00
N LEU A 264 -8.88 -54.19 -76.38
CA LEU A 264 -9.43 -54.59 -75.09
C LEU A 264 -10.00 -56.02 -75.10
N ASN A 265 -10.82 -56.36 -76.10
CA ASN A 265 -11.37 -57.71 -76.26
C ASN A 265 -10.26 -58.75 -76.46
N ARG A 266 -9.24 -58.45 -77.27
CA ARG A 266 -8.07 -59.34 -77.46
C ARG A 266 -7.32 -59.57 -76.15
N THR A 267 -7.17 -58.53 -75.33
CA THR A 267 -6.51 -58.60 -74.03
C THR A 267 -7.29 -59.43 -73.02
N ILE A 268 -8.63 -59.40 -73.09
CA ILE A 268 -9.52 -60.26 -72.29
C ILE A 268 -9.42 -61.72 -72.73
N VAL A 269 -9.48 -61.99 -74.04
CA VAL A 269 -9.36 -63.35 -74.61
C VAL A 269 -8.00 -63.97 -74.30
N ASN A 270 -6.93 -63.18 -74.34
CA ASN A 270 -5.57 -63.61 -73.98
C ASN A 270 -5.36 -63.77 -72.45
N GLY A 271 -6.41 -63.59 -71.63
CA GLY A 271 -6.40 -63.84 -70.19
C GLY A 271 -5.69 -62.79 -69.32
N LYS A 272 -5.20 -61.70 -69.91
CA LYS A 272 -4.54 -60.60 -69.18
C LYS A 272 -5.54 -59.76 -68.40
N LEU A 273 -6.72 -59.52 -68.96
CA LEU A 273 -7.88 -58.91 -68.28
C LEU A 273 -9.02 -59.94 -68.23
N LYS A 274 -10.01 -59.72 -67.34
CA LYS A 274 -11.18 -60.61 -67.29
C LYS A 274 -12.46 -59.81 -67.08
N LEU A 275 -13.37 -59.86 -68.06
CA LEU A 275 -14.73 -59.37 -67.91
C LEU A 275 -15.58 -60.49 -67.30
N LEU A 276 -16.22 -60.21 -66.18
CA LEU A 276 -17.07 -61.17 -65.45
C LEU A 276 -18.33 -60.48 -64.98
N PHE A 277 -19.47 -61.16 -65.09
CA PHE A 277 -20.76 -60.68 -64.62
C PHE A 277 -21.33 -61.60 -63.53
N GLU A 278 -22.06 -61.04 -62.57
CA GLU A 278 -22.94 -61.83 -61.71
C GLU A 278 -24.24 -62.21 -62.46
N PRO A 279 -24.88 -63.34 -62.12
CA PRO A 279 -26.12 -63.77 -62.78
C PRO A 279 -27.21 -62.70 -62.78
N GLY A 280 -27.36 -61.94 -61.67
CA GLY A 280 -28.32 -60.85 -61.58
C GLY A 280 -28.06 -59.67 -62.53
N PHE A 281 -26.81 -59.49 -63.00
CA PHE A 281 -26.48 -58.48 -64.00
C PHE A 281 -26.95 -58.86 -65.41
N LEU A 282 -26.89 -60.17 -65.71
CA LEU A 282 -27.28 -60.74 -67.00
C LEU A 282 -28.81 -60.83 -67.18
N CYS A 283 -29.54 -61.02 -66.07
CA CYS A 283 -30.99 -61.31 -66.10
C CYS A 283 -31.91 -60.11 -65.82
N LYS A 284 -31.38 -58.89 -65.57
CA LYS A 284 -32.22 -57.71 -65.27
C LYS A 284 -32.95 -57.24 -66.55
N PRO A 285 -34.29 -57.29 -66.62
CA PRO A 285 -35.04 -56.81 -67.77
C PRO A 285 -34.94 -55.28 -67.90
N ILE A 286 -34.80 -54.79 -69.13
CA ILE A 286 -34.81 -53.35 -69.44
C ILE A 286 -36.26 -52.86 -69.27
N ASN A 287 -36.59 -52.29 -68.11
CA ASN A 287 -37.91 -51.73 -67.84
C ASN A 287 -38.12 -50.46 -68.69
N GLN A 288 -39.15 -50.45 -69.54
CA GLN A 288 -39.40 -49.36 -70.50
C GLN A 288 -40.24 -48.19 -69.93
N ASP A 289 -40.75 -48.30 -68.70
CA ASP A 289 -41.72 -47.36 -68.11
C ASP A 289 -41.12 -46.24 -67.23
N ILE A 290 -39.78 -46.14 -67.13
CA ILE A 290 -39.10 -45.07 -66.39
C ILE A 290 -38.38 -44.18 -67.41
N ALA A 291 -38.50 -42.85 -67.29
CA ALA A 291 -37.75 -41.91 -68.12
C ALA A 291 -36.24 -42.26 -68.08
N VAL A 292 -35.76 -42.87 -69.17
CA VAL A 292 -34.42 -43.45 -69.21
C VAL A 292 -33.41 -42.31 -69.33
N LYS A 293 -32.66 -42.05 -68.25
CA LYS A 293 -31.50 -41.15 -68.28
C LYS A 293 -30.50 -41.65 -69.31
N ASP A 294 -30.02 -40.76 -70.17
CA ASP A 294 -29.00 -41.04 -71.17
C ASP A 294 -27.61 -40.62 -70.67
N TRP A 295 -26.54 -40.97 -71.38
CA TRP A 295 -25.16 -40.65 -70.97
C TRP A 295 -24.93 -39.15 -70.67
N ARG A 296 -25.64 -38.26 -71.38
CA ARG A 296 -25.56 -36.81 -71.17
C ARG A 296 -26.03 -36.37 -69.76
N ASP A 297 -26.97 -37.10 -69.18
CA ASP A 297 -27.59 -36.76 -67.90
C ASP A 297 -26.70 -37.13 -66.70
N TYR A 298 -25.62 -37.88 -66.95
CA TYR A 298 -24.63 -38.30 -65.95
C TYR A 298 -23.31 -37.55 -66.06
N ARG A 299 -23.22 -36.54 -66.94
CA ARG A 299 -22.10 -35.60 -66.97
C ARG A 299 -22.53 -34.33 -66.25
N VAL A 300 -21.72 -33.88 -65.29
CA VAL A 300 -21.93 -32.58 -64.64
C VAL A 300 -21.77 -31.47 -65.67
N GLN A 301 -22.69 -30.52 -65.67
CA GLN A 301 -22.66 -29.41 -66.62
C GLN A 301 -21.64 -28.37 -66.19
N ARG A 302 -21.04 -27.69 -67.16
CA ARG A 302 -20.01 -26.69 -66.90
C ARG A 302 -20.56 -25.52 -66.07
N GLU A 303 -21.80 -25.14 -66.35
CA GLU A 303 -22.52 -24.07 -65.67
C GLU A 303 -22.69 -24.37 -64.17
N GLU A 304 -22.85 -25.64 -63.78
CA GLU A 304 -22.97 -26.04 -62.37
C GLU A 304 -21.64 -25.85 -61.62
N VAL A 305 -20.52 -26.15 -62.26
CA VAL A 305 -19.17 -25.95 -61.70
C VAL A 305 -18.82 -24.46 -61.61
N ILE A 306 -19.18 -23.68 -62.62
CA ILE A 306 -19.01 -22.21 -62.59
C ILE A 306 -19.84 -21.62 -61.45
N HIS A 307 -21.11 -22.00 -61.34
CA HIS A 307 -21.98 -21.56 -60.25
C HIS A 307 -21.42 -21.94 -58.86
N PHE A 308 -20.78 -23.11 -58.73
CA PHE A 308 -20.06 -23.47 -57.51
C PHE A 308 -18.86 -22.54 -57.25
N PHE A 309 -18.04 -22.27 -58.26
CA PHE A 309 -16.87 -21.39 -58.15
C PHE A 309 -17.22 -19.93 -57.86
N ASP A 310 -18.39 -19.45 -58.30
CA ASP A 310 -18.87 -18.10 -57.98
C ASP A 310 -19.07 -17.89 -56.48
N HIS A 311 -19.47 -18.95 -55.76
CA HIS A 311 -19.67 -18.94 -54.32
C HIS A 311 -18.40 -19.35 -53.55
N LEU A 312 -17.54 -20.19 -54.14
CA LEU A 312 -16.37 -20.73 -53.44
C LEU A 312 -15.18 -19.75 -53.41
N LEU A 313 -14.70 -19.49 -52.20
CA LEU A 313 -13.49 -18.72 -51.92
C LEU A 313 -12.47 -19.58 -51.18
N LEU A 314 -11.20 -19.36 -51.49
CA LEU A 314 -10.07 -20.00 -50.84
C LEU A 314 -9.25 -18.93 -50.12
N ALA A 315 -9.28 -18.93 -48.78
CA ALA A 315 -8.50 -18.03 -47.94
C ALA A 315 -7.22 -18.73 -47.50
N THR A 316 -6.08 -18.34 -48.05
CA THR A 316 -4.79 -19.02 -47.87
C THR A 316 -3.81 -18.17 -47.06
N ASP A 317 -2.74 -18.81 -46.59
CA ASP A 317 -1.73 -18.20 -45.70
C ASP A 317 -2.36 -17.48 -44.50
N GLN A 318 -3.46 -18.06 -43.99
CA GLN A 318 -4.19 -17.49 -42.88
C GLN A 318 -3.45 -17.71 -41.56
N PRO A 319 -3.74 -16.90 -40.53
CA PRO A 319 -3.18 -17.11 -39.20
C PRO A 319 -3.54 -18.49 -38.64
N ASN A 320 -2.57 -19.17 -38.03
CA ASN A 320 -2.83 -20.38 -37.26
C ASN A 320 -3.45 -20.04 -35.90
N PHE A 321 -3.81 -21.06 -35.12
CA PHE A 321 -4.47 -20.85 -33.83
C PHE A 321 -3.66 -19.91 -32.90
N ILE A 322 -2.34 -20.04 -32.80
CA ILE A 322 -1.49 -19.20 -31.92
C ILE A 322 -1.55 -17.73 -32.36
N GLU A 323 -1.41 -17.49 -33.66
CA GLU A 323 -1.49 -16.17 -34.25
C GLU A 323 -2.89 -15.55 -34.10
N LEU A 324 -3.95 -16.36 -34.29
CA LEU A 324 -5.33 -15.94 -34.07
C LEU A 324 -5.59 -15.52 -32.62
N GLU A 325 -4.99 -16.18 -31.63
CA GLU A 325 -5.09 -15.76 -30.23
C GLU A 325 -4.42 -14.40 -30.02
N ALA A 326 -3.22 -14.18 -30.57
CA ALA A 326 -2.56 -12.90 -30.50
C ALA A 326 -3.38 -11.77 -31.17
N ILE A 327 -3.97 -12.05 -32.33
CA ILE A 327 -4.84 -11.10 -33.05
C ILE A 327 -6.10 -10.83 -32.23
N THR A 328 -6.80 -11.87 -31.76
CA THR A 328 -8.02 -11.73 -30.96
C THR A 328 -7.73 -10.94 -29.68
N LYS A 329 -6.58 -11.19 -29.03
CA LYS A 329 -6.12 -10.43 -27.86
C LYS A 329 -6.07 -8.93 -28.13
N VAL A 330 -5.52 -8.53 -29.26
CA VAL A 330 -5.36 -7.11 -29.62
C VAL A 330 -6.66 -6.50 -30.14
N GLU A 331 -7.33 -7.15 -31.10
CA GLU A 331 -8.50 -6.59 -31.78
C GLU A 331 -9.75 -6.57 -30.90
N VAL A 332 -9.98 -7.63 -30.12
CA VAL A 332 -11.21 -7.79 -29.35
C VAL A 332 -11.08 -7.20 -27.96
N PHE A 333 -9.93 -7.43 -27.31
CA PHE A 333 -9.75 -7.12 -25.88
C PHE A 333 -8.85 -5.91 -25.62
N GLY A 334 -8.05 -5.49 -26.61
CA GLY A 334 -7.05 -4.42 -26.48
C GLY A 334 -5.87 -4.79 -25.58
N LEU A 335 -4.99 -3.83 -25.32
CA LEU A 335 -3.82 -3.98 -24.42
C LEU A 335 -4.11 -3.46 -23.00
N LYS A 336 -5.25 -3.85 -22.43
CA LYS A 336 -5.63 -3.48 -21.04
C LYS A 336 -4.92 -4.38 -20.02
N GLU A 337 -4.92 -3.97 -18.75
CA GLU A 337 -4.57 -4.87 -17.65
C GLU A 337 -5.51 -6.09 -17.63
N GLN A 338 -5.00 -7.27 -17.28
CA GLN A 338 -5.77 -8.52 -17.14
C GLN A 338 -6.44 -9.07 -18.42
N VAL A 339 -6.00 -8.62 -19.60
CA VAL A 339 -6.56 -9.08 -20.89
C VAL A 339 -6.56 -10.61 -21.02
N ASP A 340 -5.54 -11.30 -20.51
CA ASP A 340 -5.48 -12.77 -20.56
C ASP A 340 -6.60 -13.45 -19.76
N GLU A 341 -6.97 -12.90 -18.60
CA GLU A 341 -8.09 -13.43 -17.81
C GLU A 341 -9.43 -13.13 -18.50
N TYR A 342 -9.56 -11.95 -19.12
CA TYR A 342 -10.75 -11.55 -19.88
C TYR A 342 -10.98 -12.38 -21.12
N MET A 343 -9.93 -12.57 -21.91
CA MET A 343 -9.94 -13.44 -23.07
C MET A 343 -10.34 -14.87 -22.70
N ARG A 344 -9.75 -15.44 -21.64
CA ARG A 344 -10.13 -16.78 -21.15
C ARG A 344 -11.60 -16.86 -20.75
N ALA A 345 -12.12 -15.85 -20.04
CA ALA A 345 -13.52 -15.83 -19.63
C ALA A 345 -14.51 -15.76 -20.80
N VAL A 346 -14.14 -15.06 -21.89
CA VAL A 346 -14.92 -15.03 -23.13
C VAL A 346 -14.80 -16.35 -23.89
N PHE A 347 -13.59 -16.89 -24.05
CA PHE A 347 -13.37 -18.20 -24.67
C PHE A 347 -14.12 -19.31 -23.94
N ASP A 348 -14.19 -19.30 -22.61
CA ASP A 348 -14.99 -20.26 -21.83
C ASP A 348 -16.48 -20.24 -22.22
N GLN A 349 -17.04 -19.07 -22.54
CA GLN A 349 -18.45 -18.95 -22.93
C GLN A 349 -18.68 -19.36 -24.38
N VAL A 350 -17.77 -19.01 -25.28
CA VAL A 350 -17.82 -19.43 -26.70
C VAL A 350 -17.55 -20.94 -26.83
N ASP A 351 -16.62 -21.51 -26.07
CA ASP A 351 -16.32 -22.95 -26.02
C ASP A 351 -17.55 -23.75 -25.58
N ARG A 352 -18.27 -23.29 -24.54
CA ARG A 352 -19.57 -23.87 -24.17
C ARG A 352 -20.58 -23.81 -25.30
N TRP A 353 -20.73 -22.65 -25.94
CA TRP A 353 -21.63 -22.52 -27.09
C TRP A 353 -21.27 -23.48 -28.22
N ILE A 354 -19.99 -23.73 -28.50
CA ILE A 354 -19.56 -24.72 -29.52
C ILE A 354 -19.87 -26.15 -29.04
N ARG A 355 -19.63 -26.48 -27.78
CA ARG A 355 -19.80 -27.85 -27.22
C ARG A 355 -21.23 -28.25 -26.91
N ASP A 356 -22.14 -27.29 -26.74
CA ASP A 356 -23.54 -27.57 -26.41
C ASP A 356 -24.18 -28.51 -27.44
N THR A 357 -24.98 -29.47 -26.97
CA THR A 357 -25.58 -30.54 -27.80
C THR A 357 -26.62 -30.03 -28.79
N GLU A 358 -27.33 -28.95 -28.46
CA GLU A 358 -28.22 -28.25 -29.38
C GLU A 358 -27.58 -26.94 -29.84
N GLY A 359 -27.66 -26.64 -31.14
CA GLY A 359 -27.16 -25.41 -31.69
C GLY A 359 -28.16 -24.27 -31.57
N GLN A 360 -27.66 -23.08 -31.21
CA GLN A 360 -28.41 -21.84 -31.24
C GLN A 360 -27.64 -20.81 -32.05
N PHE A 361 -28.34 -20.08 -32.92
CA PHE A 361 -27.77 -18.91 -33.58
C PHE A 361 -27.65 -17.78 -32.57
N LEU A 362 -26.49 -17.11 -32.55
CA LEU A 362 -26.19 -15.97 -31.68
C LEU A 362 -26.11 -14.68 -32.50
N ASN A 363 -26.33 -13.53 -31.85
CA ASN A 363 -26.33 -12.21 -32.48
C ASN A 363 -25.52 -11.17 -31.68
N GLY A 364 -25.58 -9.89 -32.08
CA GLY A 364 -24.88 -8.79 -31.39
C GLY A 364 -25.20 -8.67 -29.90
N ASP A 365 -26.47 -8.82 -29.49
CA ASP A 365 -26.88 -8.74 -28.08
C ASP A 365 -26.24 -9.88 -27.25
N ASP A 366 -26.11 -11.06 -27.84
CA ASP A 366 -25.43 -12.20 -27.22
C ASP A 366 -23.93 -11.93 -27.03
N TRP A 367 -23.28 -11.29 -28.01
CA TRP A 367 -21.88 -10.88 -27.88
C TRP A 367 -21.68 -9.90 -26.73
N GLU A 368 -22.53 -8.86 -26.64
CA GLU A 368 -22.50 -7.89 -25.54
C GLU A 368 -22.72 -8.55 -24.19
N ARG A 369 -23.64 -9.52 -24.12
CA ARG A 369 -23.92 -10.31 -22.90
C ARG A 369 -22.73 -11.17 -22.51
N ILE A 370 -22.08 -11.86 -23.46
CA ILE A 370 -20.87 -12.67 -23.21
C ILE A 370 -19.75 -11.78 -22.66
N CYS A 371 -19.50 -10.63 -23.29
CA CYS A 371 -18.50 -9.65 -22.84
C CYS A 371 -18.80 -9.13 -21.44
N SER A 372 -20.04 -8.70 -21.19
CA SER A 372 -20.47 -8.14 -19.90
C SER A 372 -20.41 -9.16 -18.77
N ASN A 373 -20.86 -10.40 -19.01
CA ASN A 373 -20.74 -11.50 -18.05
C ASN A 373 -19.28 -11.84 -17.75
N SER A 374 -18.41 -11.83 -18.77
CA SER A 374 -16.98 -12.11 -18.60
C SER A 374 -16.29 -11.02 -17.77
N ARG A 375 -16.59 -9.74 -18.02
CA ARG A 375 -16.10 -8.61 -17.20
C ARG A 375 -16.59 -8.72 -15.76
N ALA A 376 -17.89 -8.97 -15.57
CA ALA A 376 -18.47 -9.15 -14.25
C ALA A 376 -17.80 -10.29 -13.46
N ARG A 377 -17.50 -11.43 -14.12
CA ARG A 377 -16.81 -12.57 -13.48
C ARG A 377 -15.42 -12.20 -12.96
N ILE A 378 -14.66 -11.41 -13.73
CA ILE A 378 -13.29 -11.01 -13.38
C ILE A 378 -13.29 -9.98 -12.26
N VAL A 379 -14.13 -8.95 -12.40
CA VAL A 379 -14.32 -7.94 -11.35
C VAL A 379 -14.77 -8.63 -10.06
N GLY A 380 -15.72 -9.56 -10.14
CA GLY A 380 -16.15 -10.36 -9.00
C GLY A 380 -15.03 -11.14 -8.32
N LYS A 381 -14.18 -11.82 -9.09
CA LYS A 381 -12.99 -12.53 -8.57
C LYS A 381 -12.03 -11.55 -7.87
N LYS A 382 -11.76 -10.39 -8.46
CA LYS A 382 -10.94 -9.32 -7.85
C LYS A 382 -11.50 -8.88 -6.50
N TRP A 383 -12.83 -8.74 -6.39
CA TRP A 383 -13.47 -8.34 -5.14
C TRP A 383 -13.49 -9.42 -4.08
N LEU A 384 -13.67 -10.69 -4.45
CA LEU A 384 -13.51 -11.79 -3.51
C LEU A 384 -12.10 -11.82 -2.92
N LEU A 385 -11.07 -11.61 -3.75
CA LEU A 385 -9.68 -11.48 -3.29
C LEU A 385 -9.49 -10.26 -2.38
N LYS A 386 -10.00 -9.08 -2.75
CA LYS A 386 -9.97 -7.88 -1.91
C LYS A 386 -10.69 -8.10 -0.58
N SER A 387 -11.79 -8.85 -0.56
CA SER A 387 -12.52 -9.18 0.66
C SER A 387 -11.69 -10.09 1.58
N GLU A 388 -10.93 -11.04 1.04
CA GLU A 388 -9.99 -11.86 1.83
C GLU A 388 -8.80 -11.02 2.32
N GLU A 389 -8.29 -10.13 1.47
CA GLU A 389 -7.20 -9.23 1.81
C GLU A 389 -7.60 -8.26 2.91
N TYR A 390 -8.81 -7.68 2.85
CA TYR A 390 -9.38 -6.83 3.89
C TYR A 390 -9.41 -7.54 5.24
N GLN A 391 -9.80 -8.82 5.27
CA GLN A 391 -9.82 -9.61 6.50
C GLN A 391 -8.40 -9.81 7.08
N LYS A 392 -7.39 -9.95 6.22
CA LYS A 392 -5.99 -10.12 6.64
C LYS A 392 -5.34 -8.79 7.05
N SER A 393 -5.71 -7.68 6.40
CA SER A 393 -5.09 -6.37 6.61
C SER A 393 -5.71 -5.57 7.74
N ASN A 394 -7.01 -5.76 8.03
CA ASN A 394 -7.69 -5.07 9.12
C ASN A 394 -7.14 -5.55 10.48
N PRO A 395 -6.46 -4.68 11.27
CA PRO A 395 -5.84 -5.08 12.54
C PRO A 395 -6.81 -5.64 13.59
N ALA A 396 -8.10 -5.29 13.50
CA ALA A 396 -9.12 -5.69 14.45
C ALA A 396 -9.65 -7.12 14.23
N THR A 397 -9.39 -7.76 13.08
CA THR A 397 -9.90 -9.13 12.77
C THR A 397 -9.24 -10.21 13.62
N GLY A 398 -8.04 -9.96 14.12
CA GLY A 398 -7.31 -10.88 15.00
C GLY A 398 -7.77 -10.87 16.48
N TYR A 399 -8.92 -10.27 16.80
CA TYR A 399 -9.46 -10.12 18.14
C TYR A 399 -10.90 -10.65 18.20
N VAL A 400 -11.18 -11.53 19.17
CA VAL A 400 -12.47 -12.24 19.29
C VAL A 400 -13.34 -11.59 20.36
N PHE A 401 -14.58 -11.23 19.98
CA PHE A 401 -15.64 -10.75 20.87
C PHE A 401 -16.62 -11.88 21.21
N GLU A 402 -16.49 -12.49 22.39
CA GLU A 402 -17.38 -13.57 22.87
C GLU A 402 -18.81 -13.08 23.09
N ARG A 403 -18.97 -11.85 23.59
CA ARG A 403 -20.28 -11.19 23.75
C ARG A 403 -20.46 -10.13 22.68
N ASN A 404 -20.54 -10.57 21.42
CA ASN A 404 -20.75 -9.67 20.30
C ASN A 404 -22.21 -9.16 20.27
N THR A 405 -22.41 -7.93 20.73
CA THR A 405 -23.71 -7.24 20.77
C THR A 405 -24.38 -7.06 19.39
N LEU A 406 -23.62 -7.17 18.30
CA LEU A 406 -24.14 -7.11 16.93
C LEU A 406 -24.78 -8.43 16.45
N LEU A 407 -24.58 -9.55 17.16
CA LEU A 407 -25.07 -10.86 16.72
C LEU A 407 -26.59 -10.90 16.58
N ALA A 408 -27.33 -10.55 17.65
CA ALA A 408 -28.79 -10.61 17.65
C ALA A 408 -29.45 -9.60 16.66
N PRO A 409 -28.98 -8.33 16.54
CA PRO A 409 -29.46 -7.41 15.50
C PRO A 409 -29.25 -7.93 14.08
N ILE A 410 -28.08 -8.52 13.78
CA ILE A 410 -27.80 -9.07 12.46
C ILE A 410 -28.69 -10.28 12.18
N GLU A 411 -28.85 -11.19 13.14
CA GLU A 411 -29.74 -12.36 13.01
C GLU A 411 -31.19 -11.92 12.70
N GLN A 412 -31.71 -10.95 13.45
CA GLN A 412 -33.05 -10.40 13.20
C GLN A 412 -33.18 -9.76 11.82
N PHE A 413 -32.17 -9.01 11.38
CA PHE A 413 -32.13 -8.41 10.05
C PHE A 413 -32.16 -9.46 8.94
N LEU A 414 -31.35 -10.52 9.07
CA LEU A 414 -31.27 -11.60 8.09
C LEU A 414 -32.58 -12.38 7.99
N ALA A 415 -33.29 -12.59 9.10
CA ALA A 415 -34.59 -13.26 9.13
C ALA A 415 -35.73 -12.47 8.43
N THR A 416 -35.56 -11.17 8.17
CA THR A 416 -36.63 -10.31 7.63
C THR A 416 -36.71 -10.40 6.10
N SER A 417 -37.87 -10.65 5.50
CA SER A 417 -38.00 -10.77 4.02
C SER A 417 -38.17 -9.44 3.28
N LYS A 418 -38.64 -8.39 3.94
CA LYS A 418 -39.02 -7.10 3.30
C LYS A 418 -37.91 -6.05 3.22
N ASN A 419 -36.86 -6.19 4.02
CA ASN A 419 -35.78 -5.20 4.12
C ASN A 419 -34.46 -5.80 3.67
N HIS A 420 -33.78 -5.16 2.74
CA HIS A 420 -32.53 -5.66 2.15
C HIS A 420 -31.28 -4.95 2.69
N ASN A 421 -31.45 -3.81 3.36
CA ASN A 421 -30.36 -2.96 3.82
C ASN A 421 -30.39 -2.74 5.34
N MET A 422 -29.24 -2.84 5.98
CA MET A 422 -28.98 -2.51 7.39
C MET A 422 -27.84 -1.51 7.48
N LEU A 423 -27.93 -0.56 8.41
CA LEU A 423 -26.86 0.38 8.73
C LEU A 423 -26.32 0.11 10.13
N VAL A 424 -25.03 -0.16 10.24
CA VAL A 424 -24.28 -0.22 11.48
C VAL A 424 -23.51 1.09 11.63
N LEU A 425 -23.89 1.89 12.62
CA LEU A 425 -23.20 3.11 12.96
C LEU A 425 -22.04 2.79 13.91
N ALA A 426 -20.83 3.01 13.43
CA ALA A 426 -19.61 2.91 14.20
C ALA A 426 -19.43 4.21 15.00
N ALA A 427 -19.48 4.11 16.33
CA ALA A 427 -19.32 5.26 17.21
C ALA A 427 -17.92 5.90 17.12
N TYR A 428 -16.89 5.12 16.77
CA TYR A 428 -15.50 5.57 16.71
C TYR A 428 -14.79 5.17 15.42
N ASN A 429 -14.70 3.87 15.11
CA ASN A 429 -13.97 3.39 13.95
C ASN A 429 -14.76 2.31 13.18
N ALA A 430 -14.96 2.54 11.88
CA ALA A 430 -15.74 1.68 11.00
C ALA A 430 -15.07 0.32 10.80
N GLU A 431 -13.74 0.24 10.74
CA GLU A 431 -13.00 -0.99 10.55
C GLU A 431 -13.09 -1.94 11.77
N VAL A 432 -13.15 -1.39 12.99
CA VAL A 432 -13.40 -2.19 14.20
C VAL A 432 -14.82 -2.77 14.20
N SER A 433 -15.80 -1.93 13.85
CA SER A 433 -17.20 -2.37 13.73
C SER A 433 -17.35 -3.41 12.62
N ALA A 434 -16.64 -3.26 11.51
CA ALA A 434 -16.57 -4.24 10.44
C ALA A 434 -16.07 -5.59 10.94
N SER A 435 -14.93 -5.65 11.65
CA SER A 435 -14.45 -6.90 12.24
C SER A 435 -15.51 -7.61 13.10
N ARG A 436 -16.26 -6.85 13.90
CA ARG A 436 -17.35 -7.38 14.73
C ARG A 436 -18.54 -7.88 13.91
N VAL A 437 -18.94 -7.16 12.86
CA VAL A 437 -19.97 -7.64 11.91
C VAL A 437 -19.55 -8.94 11.24
N LEU A 438 -18.30 -9.04 10.78
CA LEU A 438 -17.79 -10.26 10.14
C LEU A 438 -17.79 -11.43 11.13
N GLN A 439 -17.38 -11.22 12.38
CA GLN A 439 -17.44 -12.24 13.43
C GLN A 439 -18.88 -12.72 13.71
N ALA A 440 -19.85 -11.81 13.71
CA ALA A 440 -21.26 -12.18 13.86
C ALA A 440 -21.74 -13.03 12.67
N LEU A 441 -21.43 -12.63 11.44
CA LEU A 441 -21.78 -13.39 10.24
C LEU A 441 -21.12 -14.78 10.22
N MET A 442 -19.85 -14.88 10.62
CA MET A 442 -19.15 -16.17 10.77
C MET A 442 -19.82 -17.06 11.82
N THR A 443 -20.29 -16.48 12.93
CA THR A 443 -21.01 -17.20 13.99
C THR A 443 -22.36 -17.72 13.49
N LEU A 444 -23.06 -16.93 12.67
CA LEU A 444 -24.32 -17.30 12.02
C LEU A 444 -24.12 -18.23 10.79
N GLN A 445 -22.89 -18.61 10.45
CA GLN A 445 -22.53 -19.41 9.28
C GLN A 445 -22.97 -18.81 7.94
N GLU A 446 -23.06 -17.48 7.89
CA GLU A 446 -23.44 -16.74 6.69
C GLU A 446 -22.24 -16.54 5.77
N GLN A 447 -22.45 -16.72 4.47
CA GLN A 447 -21.44 -16.36 3.49
C GLN A 447 -21.50 -14.85 3.24
N PHE A 448 -20.35 -14.19 3.21
CA PHE A 448 -20.30 -12.75 2.99
C PHE A 448 -19.18 -12.31 2.06
N VAL A 449 -19.31 -11.08 1.55
CA VAL A 449 -18.28 -10.39 0.77
C VAL A 449 -18.17 -8.96 1.31
N VAL A 450 -16.93 -8.54 1.57
CA VAL A 450 -16.63 -7.21 2.10
C VAL A 450 -16.24 -6.27 0.96
N PHE A 451 -16.84 -5.09 0.97
CA PHE A 451 -16.61 -4.01 0.02
C PHE A 451 -16.14 -2.78 0.78
N ASP A 452 -15.06 -2.19 0.29
CA ASP A 452 -14.54 -0.93 0.79
C ASP A 452 -15.00 0.22 -0.13
N ALA A 453 -15.60 1.27 0.44
CA ALA A 453 -16.28 2.32 -0.32
C ALA A 453 -15.36 3.36 -1.02
N HIS A 454 -14.03 3.21 -0.99
CA HIS A 454 -13.05 4.13 -1.62
C HIS A 454 -12.99 4.10 -3.16
N PHE A 455 -14.11 3.86 -3.84
CA PHE A 455 -14.12 3.71 -5.29
C PHE A 455 -13.88 5.03 -6.03
N HIS A 456 -12.94 5.02 -6.97
CA HIS A 456 -12.70 6.10 -7.93
C HIS A 456 -13.17 5.76 -9.35
N ASP A 457 -13.41 4.49 -9.67
CA ASP A 457 -13.80 4.03 -11.01
C ASP A 457 -15.27 3.60 -11.07
N PHE A 458 -16.06 4.27 -11.90
CA PHE A 458 -17.48 4.01 -12.09
C PHE A 458 -17.75 2.75 -12.94
N GLU A 459 -16.87 2.40 -13.89
CA GLU A 459 -17.03 1.22 -14.74
C GLU A 459 -16.88 -0.08 -13.93
N GLU A 460 -15.95 -0.10 -12.96
CA GLU A 460 -15.79 -1.22 -12.03
C GLU A 460 -17.08 -1.44 -11.21
N LEU A 461 -17.72 -0.36 -10.76
CA LEU A 461 -18.95 -0.42 -9.95
C LEU A 461 -20.14 -1.01 -10.74
N GLU A 462 -20.24 -0.72 -12.04
CA GLU A 462 -21.27 -1.32 -12.90
C GLU A 462 -21.05 -2.83 -13.09
N CYS A 463 -19.81 -3.24 -13.37
CA CYS A 463 -19.46 -4.65 -13.49
C CYS A 463 -19.69 -5.41 -12.17
N CYS A 464 -19.42 -4.77 -11.02
CA CYS A 464 -19.74 -5.31 -9.70
C CYS A 464 -21.23 -5.60 -9.54
N THR A 465 -22.08 -4.67 -9.96
CA THR A 465 -23.54 -4.82 -9.82
C THR A 465 -24.03 -6.05 -10.59
N LEU A 466 -23.52 -6.28 -11.80
CA LEU A 466 -23.82 -7.48 -12.59
C LEU A 466 -23.33 -8.77 -11.92
N PHE A 467 -22.12 -8.76 -11.35
CA PHE A 467 -21.59 -9.90 -10.61
C PHE A 467 -22.45 -10.24 -9.39
N LEU A 468 -22.83 -9.22 -8.61
CA LEU A 468 -23.64 -9.36 -7.40
C LEU A 468 -25.05 -9.88 -7.72
N LYS A 469 -25.68 -9.43 -8.83
CA LYS A 469 -26.96 -10.00 -9.29
C LYS A 469 -26.94 -11.51 -9.47
N ASN A 470 -25.79 -12.06 -9.87
CA ASN A 470 -25.61 -13.49 -10.08
C ASN A 470 -25.16 -14.25 -8.81
N MET A 471 -24.84 -13.54 -7.72
CA MET A 471 -24.59 -14.18 -6.44
C MET A 471 -25.91 -14.48 -5.74
N SER A 472 -26.06 -15.71 -5.28
CA SER A 472 -27.18 -16.12 -4.42
C SER A 472 -26.64 -16.44 -3.02
N ARG A 473 -27.42 -16.10 -1.99
CA ARG A 473 -27.17 -16.47 -0.58
C ARG A 473 -25.91 -15.86 0.08
N LYS A 474 -25.39 -14.73 -0.39
CA LYS A 474 -24.31 -14.00 0.30
C LYS A 474 -24.77 -12.66 0.87
N VAL A 475 -24.28 -12.32 2.06
CA VAL A 475 -24.42 -11.00 2.69
C VAL A 475 -23.31 -10.09 2.20
N ILE A 476 -23.64 -8.89 1.76
CA ILE A 476 -22.69 -7.87 1.35
C ILE A 476 -22.41 -6.97 2.55
N VAL A 477 -21.14 -6.77 2.90
CA VAL A 477 -20.73 -5.84 3.96
C VAL A 477 -19.99 -4.68 3.31
N ILE A 478 -20.52 -3.46 3.44
CA ILE A 478 -19.96 -2.25 2.82
C ILE A 478 -19.39 -1.38 3.92
N VAL A 479 -18.07 -1.21 3.93
CA VAL A 479 -17.34 -0.40 4.92
C VAL A 479 -17.08 0.98 4.34
N SER A 480 -17.64 2.01 4.97
CA SER A 480 -17.37 3.42 4.70
C SER A 480 -16.63 3.99 5.90
N ASN A 481 -15.33 4.27 5.73
CA ASN A 481 -14.55 4.92 6.78
C ASN A 481 -14.53 6.44 6.58
N ASP A 482 -13.86 7.13 7.49
CA ASP A 482 -13.71 8.59 7.53
C ASP A 482 -13.08 9.20 6.26
N LYS A 483 -12.28 8.44 5.52
CA LYS A 483 -11.65 8.87 4.25
C LYS A 483 -12.59 8.82 3.04
N CYS A 484 -13.72 8.12 3.15
CA CYS A 484 -14.67 8.00 2.04
C CYS A 484 -15.39 9.34 1.80
N CYS A 485 -15.33 9.85 0.57
CA CYS A 485 -16.01 11.09 0.20
C CYS A 485 -17.52 10.86 -0.03
N ARG A 486 -18.31 11.93 0.13
CA ARG A 486 -19.78 11.88 0.02
C ARG A 486 -20.28 11.36 -1.34
N SER A 487 -19.58 11.69 -2.43
CA SER A 487 -19.93 11.21 -3.77
C SER A 487 -19.74 9.71 -3.93
N ALA A 488 -18.65 9.14 -3.38
CA ALA A 488 -18.37 7.71 -3.42
C ALA A 488 -19.45 6.92 -2.67
N ILE A 489 -19.79 7.35 -1.45
CA ILE A 489 -20.85 6.73 -0.64
C ILE A 489 -22.20 6.78 -1.36
N ARG A 490 -22.56 7.94 -1.94
CA ARG A 490 -23.82 8.11 -2.68
C ARG A 490 -23.88 7.20 -3.92
N ASN A 491 -22.79 7.06 -4.67
CA ASN A 491 -22.75 6.21 -5.86
C ASN A 491 -22.90 4.73 -5.51
N VAL A 492 -22.19 4.28 -4.48
CA VAL A 492 -22.29 2.93 -3.92
C VAL A 492 -23.72 2.63 -3.46
N TRP A 493 -24.35 3.59 -2.76
CA TRP A 493 -25.75 3.48 -2.34
C TRP A 493 -26.70 3.32 -3.54
N HIS A 494 -26.70 4.26 -4.49
CA HIS A 494 -27.62 4.24 -5.64
C HIS A 494 -27.51 2.96 -6.47
N LYS A 495 -26.31 2.38 -6.58
CA LYS A 495 -26.10 1.15 -7.36
C LYS A 495 -26.54 -0.10 -6.61
N PHE A 496 -26.30 -0.19 -5.30
CA PHE A 496 -26.60 -1.40 -4.53
C PHE A 496 -28.00 -1.43 -3.92
N ASP A 497 -28.66 -0.28 -3.71
CA ASP A 497 -30.02 -0.22 -3.18
C ASP A 497 -31.05 -0.93 -4.08
N VAL A 498 -30.78 -0.99 -5.39
CA VAL A 498 -31.63 -1.66 -6.39
C VAL A 498 -31.52 -3.20 -6.31
N LEU A 499 -30.54 -3.75 -5.60
CA LEU A 499 -30.29 -5.20 -5.50
C LEU A 499 -31.13 -5.84 -4.39
N THR A 500 -32.39 -6.16 -4.69
CA THR A 500 -33.32 -6.81 -3.74
C THR A 500 -33.09 -8.31 -3.55
N ASN A 501 -32.23 -8.93 -4.36
CA ASN A 501 -31.90 -10.35 -4.25
C ASN A 501 -30.84 -10.65 -3.16
N LEU A 502 -30.33 -9.61 -2.49
CA LEU A 502 -29.21 -9.71 -1.54
C LEU A 502 -29.55 -8.99 -0.22
N LYS A 503 -28.72 -9.25 0.80
CA LYS A 503 -28.71 -8.53 2.07
C LYS A 503 -27.44 -7.68 2.13
N ALA A 504 -27.57 -6.39 2.37
CA ALA A 504 -26.44 -5.46 2.50
C ALA A 504 -26.38 -4.87 3.91
N ILE A 505 -25.20 -4.91 4.52
CA ILE A 505 -24.88 -4.27 5.80
C ILE A 505 -23.88 -3.15 5.51
N TYR A 506 -24.34 -1.91 5.62
CA TYR A 506 -23.52 -0.71 5.54
C TYR A 506 -22.91 -0.40 6.91
N ILE A 507 -21.63 -0.09 6.95
CA ILE A 507 -20.91 0.30 8.16
C ILE A 507 -20.35 1.69 7.92
N ALA A 508 -20.74 2.65 8.74
CA ALA A 508 -20.35 4.04 8.59
C ALA A 508 -20.06 4.67 9.95
N CYS A 509 -19.16 5.66 9.99
CA CYS A 509 -18.94 6.44 11.21
C CYS A 509 -20.14 7.34 11.51
N ASP A 510 -20.36 7.70 12.78
CA ASP A 510 -21.50 8.56 13.19
C ASP A 510 -21.59 9.88 12.41
N VAL A 511 -20.44 10.47 12.03
CA VAL A 511 -20.37 11.71 11.22
C VAL A 511 -20.99 11.54 9.83
N GLN A 512 -21.03 10.30 9.31
CA GLN A 512 -21.55 9.97 7.99
C GLN A 512 -23.02 9.53 8.01
N LYS A 513 -23.65 9.52 9.20
CA LYS A 513 -25.04 9.08 9.38
C LYS A 513 -26.02 9.80 8.46
N GLU A 514 -25.83 11.10 8.26
CA GLU A 514 -26.68 11.94 7.40
C GLU A 514 -26.71 11.49 5.93
N PHE A 515 -25.71 10.71 5.48
CA PHE A 515 -25.67 10.20 4.10
C PHE A 515 -26.59 9.01 3.87
N PHE A 516 -27.09 8.39 4.93
CA PHE A 516 -27.89 7.16 4.89
C PHE A 516 -29.27 7.29 5.57
N SER A 517 -29.45 8.28 6.44
CA SER A 517 -30.56 8.33 7.41
C SER A 517 -31.95 8.54 6.82
N GLU A 518 -32.09 8.94 5.55
CA GLU A 518 -33.41 9.11 4.92
C GLU A 518 -34.01 7.81 4.37
N ASN A 519 -33.21 6.73 4.18
CA ASN A 519 -33.64 5.55 3.40
C ASN A 519 -33.51 4.19 4.10
N ILE A 520 -32.73 4.04 5.17
CA ILE A 520 -32.52 2.73 5.83
C ILE A 520 -33.36 2.61 7.11
N LYS A 521 -34.27 1.62 7.15
CA LYS A 521 -35.12 1.38 8.33
C LYS A 521 -34.42 0.65 9.48
N TYR A 522 -33.44 -0.20 9.18
CA TYR A 522 -32.75 -1.01 10.19
C TYR A 522 -31.40 -0.38 10.52
N VAL A 523 -31.38 0.51 11.52
CA VAL A 523 -30.18 1.21 11.96
C VAL A 523 -29.80 0.71 13.36
N HIS A 524 -28.55 0.30 13.53
CA HIS A 524 -28.01 -0.15 14.81
C HIS A 524 -26.71 0.60 15.12
N CYS A 525 -26.57 1.13 16.33
CA CYS A 525 -25.33 1.75 16.79
C CYS A 525 -24.46 0.69 17.47
N ASP A 526 -23.27 0.41 16.93
CA ASP A 526 -22.34 -0.52 17.56
C ASP A 526 -21.84 0.04 18.89
N ARG A 527 -21.82 -0.82 19.90
CA ARG A 527 -21.33 -0.53 21.25
C ARG A 527 -20.71 -1.79 21.82
N PHE A 528 -19.54 -1.63 22.40
CA PHE A 528 -18.83 -2.71 23.06
C PHE A 528 -17.92 -2.22 24.17
N GLU A 529 -17.59 -3.14 25.05
CA GLU A 529 -16.67 -2.95 26.15
C GLU A 529 -15.55 -3.99 26.12
N LEU A 530 -14.48 -3.75 26.86
CA LEU A 530 -13.35 -4.68 26.93
C LEU A 530 -13.77 -6.06 27.44
N ARG A 531 -14.78 -6.13 28.34
CA ARG A 531 -15.32 -7.39 28.88
C ARG A 531 -16.02 -8.27 27.84
N ASP A 532 -16.40 -7.71 26.70
CA ASP A 532 -17.04 -8.46 25.62
C ASP A 532 -16.04 -9.28 24.81
N MET A 533 -14.75 -8.95 24.91
CA MET A 533 -13.65 -9.66 24.27
C MET A 533 -13.28 -10.93 25.05
N SER A 534 -12.87 -11.99 24.34
CA SER A 534 -12.30 -13.20 24.95
C SER A 534 -11.06 -12.89 25.81
N GLN A 535 -10.80 -13.71 26.83
CA GLN A 535 -9.62 -13.52 27.70
C GLN A 535 -8.31 -13.46 26.90
N LYS A 536 -8.14 -14.34 25.90
CA LYS A 536 -6.98 -14.33 25.01
C LYS A 536 -6.84 -13.01 24.24
N SER A 537 -7.95 -12.45 23.78
CA SER A 537 -7.96 -11.19 23.03
C SER A 537 -7.69 -9.98 23.93
N ARG A 538 -8.19 -9.99 25.18
CA ARG A 538 -7.86 -8.97 26.19
C ARG A 538 -6.37 -8.99 26.52
N GLN A 539 -5.80 -10.16 26.81
CA GLN A 539 -4.36 -10.31 27.05
C GLN A 539 -3.53 -9.83 25.85
N LYS A 540 -3.91 -10.22 24.62
CA LYS A 540 -3.27 -9.75 23.39
C LYS A 540 -3.35 -8.23 23.22
N LEU A 541 -4.44 -7.59 23.63
CA LEU A 541 -4.59 -6.14 23.58
C LEU A 541 -3.69 -5.46 24.61
N LEU A 542 -3.61 -6.01 25.83
CA LEU A 542 -2.75 -5.51 26.91
C LEU A 542 -1.25 -5.69 26.62
N GLU A 543 -0.86 -6.67 25.82
CA GLU A 543 0.53 -6.82 25.37
C GLU A 543 0.93 -5.83 24.25
N LYS A 544 0.00 -4.99 23.74
CA LYS A 544 0.36 -3.94 22.78
C LYS A 544 1.30 -2.92 23.42
N LYS A 545 2.24 -2.43 22.61
CA LYS A 545 3.14 -1.35 22.99
C LYS A 545 2.54 0.01 22.63
N ILE A 546 2.65 0.96 23.55
CA ILE A 546 2.34 2.37 23.33
C ILE A 546 3.58 3.23 23.59
N VAL A 547 3.59 4.45 23.06
CA VAL A 547 4.69 5.39 23.28
C VAL A 547 4.37 6.31 24.46
N LEU A 548 5.06 6.12 25.58
CA LEU A 548 4.95 6.92 26.81
C LEU A 548 6.25 7.71 27.05
N GLN A 549 6.20 9.04 26.95
CA GLN A 549 7.33 9.95 27.12
C GLN A 549 8.56 9.53 26.30
N HIS A 550 8.33 9.28 24.99
CA HIS A 550 9.34 8.81 24.03
C HIS A 550 9.85 7.38 24.23
N ARG A 551 9.19 6.56 25.06
CA ARG A 551 9.56 5.17 25.33
C ARG A 551 8.46 4.21 24.92
N GLU A 552 8.82 3.05 24.36
CA GLU A 552 7.86 1.98 24.13
C GLU A 552 7.60 1.20 25.42
N VAL A 553 6.33 1.12 25.82
CA VAL A 553 5.91 0.43 27.04
C VAL A 553 4.72 -0.47 26.72
N ARG A 554 4.67 -1.68 27.30
CA ARG A 554 3.49 -2.54 27.13
C ARG A 554 2.33 -2.00 27.95
N LEU A 555 1.12 -2.12 27.43
CA LEU A 555 -0.06 -1.65 28.15
C LEU A 555 -0.27 -2.44 29.46
N SER A 556 0.12 -3.72 29.51
CA SER A 556 0.11 -4.57 30.71
C SER A 556 1.05 -4.08 31.82
N ASP A 557 2.12 -3.36 31.48
CA ASP A 557 2.99 -2.72 32.48
C ASP A 557 2.32 -1.50 33.12
N LEU A 558 1.35 -0.88 32.43
CA LEU A 558 0.68 0.35 32.86
C LEU A 558 -0.68 0.09 33.50
N LEU A 559 -1.42 -0.90 33.01
CA LEU A 559 -2.78 -1.27 33.42
C LEU A 559 -2.85 -2.78 33.68
N SER A 560 -3.23 -3.16 34.90
CA SER A 560 -3.67 -4.55 35.14
C SER A 560 -4.99 -4.82 34.41
N GLU A 561 -5.30 -6.09 34.13
CA GLU A 561 -6.55 -6.45 33.43
C GLU A 561 -7.79 -5.91 34.16
N GLU A 562 -7.84 -6.01 35.50
CA GLU A 562 -8.94 -5.48 36.32
C GLU A 562 -9.13 -3.97 36.19
N ILE A 563 -8.02 -3.23 36.09
CA ILE A 563 -8.04 -1.77 35.94
C ILE A 563 -8.40 -1.41 34.51
N ALA A 564 -7.85 -2.12 33.52
CA ALA A 564 -8.14 -1.91 32.11
C ALA A 564 -9.64 -2.08 31.81
N LEU A 565 -10.29 -3.07 32.44
CA LEU A 565 -11.75 -3.27 32.33
C LEU A 565 -12.58 -2.09 32.87
N ARG A 566 -12.04 -1.30 33.79
CA ARG A 566 -12.72 -0.12 34.35
C ARG A 566 -12.37 1.17 33.61
N LEU A 567 -11.16 1.28 33.06
CA LEU A 567 -10.61 2.52 32.50
C LEU A 567 -10.66 2.61 30.97
N LEU A 568 -10.61 1.48 30.25
CA LEU A 568 -10.63 1.48 28.79
C LEU A 568 -12.06 1.50 28.27
N ASP A 569 -12.47 2.62 27.69
CA ASP A 569 -13.74 2.73 26.97
C ASP A 569 -13.59 2.34 25.48
N MET A 570 -14.72 2.34 24.76
CA MET A 570 -14.77 1.95 23.34
C MET A 570 -13.83 2.78 22.45
N GLU A 571 -13.60 4.06 22.77
CA GLU A 571 -12.67 4.93 22.05
C GLU A 571 -11.26 4.37 22.12
N PHE A 572 -10.76 4.16 23.35
CA PHE A 572 -9.39 3.71 23.56
C PHE A 572 -9.17 2.29 23.06
N ILE A 573 -10.17 1.41 23.23
CA ILE A 573 -10.10 0.05 22.68
C ILE A 573 -10.01 0.12 21.14
N SER A 574 -10.78 0.99 20.49
CA SER A 574 -10.73 1.16 19.03
C SER A 574 -9.38 1.69 18.55
N GLN A 575 -8.85 2.74 19.19
CA GLN A 575 -7.52 3.28 18.89
C GLN A 575 -6.43 2.22 19.08
N LEU A 576 -6.50 1.45 20.17
CA LEU A 576 -5.58 0.36 20.45
C LEU A 576 -5.68 -0.72 19.38
N LEU A 577 -6.88 -1.19 19.02
CA LEU A 577 -7.08 -2.21 17.98
C LEU A 577 -6.48 -1.77 16.65
N MET A 578 -6.69 -0.52 16.26
CA MET A 578 -6.23 0.05 14.99
C MET A 578 -4.78 0.53 14.97
N ASN A 579 -4.04 0.43 16.09
CA ASN A 579 -2.69 0.97 16.26
C ASN A 579 -2.61 2.50 16.00
N GLN A 580 -3.65 3.23 16.41
CA GLN A 580 -3.79 4.68 16.22
C GLN A 580 -3.71 5.43 17.56
N VAL A 581 -2.90 4.95 18.49
CA VAL A 581 -2.68 5.62 19.78
C VAL A 581 -1.56 6.66 19.60
N ASP A 582 -1.90 7.93 19.78
CA ASP A 582 -0.94 9.02 19.72
C ASP A 582 0.12 8.91 20.83
N PRO A 583 1.37 9.35 20.59
CA PRO A 583 2.41 9.40 21.62
C PRO A 583 1.98 10.23 22.84
N ILE A 584 2.11 9.63 24.01
CA ILE A 584 1.71 10.25 25.28
C ILE A 584 2.91 10.99 25.86
N ALA A 585 2.88 12.32 25.77
CA ALA A 585 3.89 13.19 26.37
C ALA A 585 3.26 14.05 27.48
N TYR A 586 4.04 14.29 28.54
CA TYR A 586 3.69 15.22 29.61
C TYR A 586 4.56 16.45 29.46
N SER A 587 3.96 17.64 29.49
CA SER A 587 4.69 18.85 29.07
C SER A 587 5.76 19.22 30.11
N PHE A 588 7.01 19.29 29.64
CA PHE A 588 8.08 20.04 30.27
C PHE A 588 8.07 21.41 29.59
N LYS A 589 7.65 22.48 30.27
CA LYS A 589 7.70 23.84 29.68
C LYS A 589 9.13 24.27 29.28
N TYR A 590 10.15 23.51 29.68
CA TYR A 590 11.55 23.79 29.35
C TYR A 590 12.37 22.49 29.31
N GLN A 591 12.93 22.16 28.15
CA GLN A 591 14.05 21.23 28.03
C GLN A 591 15.27 22.04 27.62
N CYS A 592 16.26 22.18 28.51
CA CYS A 592 17.57 22.63 28.09
C CYS A 592 18.21 21.47 27.33
N GLN A 593 18.58 21.66 26.06
CA GLN A 593 19.41 20.68 25.38
C GLN A 593 20.77 20.65 26.07
N LEU A 594 21.02 19.61 26.86
CA LEU A 594 22.35 19.30 27.35
C LEU A 594 23.21 19.02 26.11
N LYS A 595 24.05 19.97 25.69
CA LYS A 595 25.02 19.82 24.58
C LYS A 595 26.16 18.86 24.97
N GLY A 596 25.84 17.64 25.41
CA GLY A 596 26.79 16.56 25.63
C GLY A 596 27.84 16.75 26.73
N GLN A 597 27.78 17.80 27.57
CA GLN A 597 28.85 18.14 28.53
C GLN A 597 28.54 17.76 29.99
N TYR A 598 27.74 16.72 30.23
CA TYR A 598 27.49 16.25 31.59
C TYR A 598 28.66 15.42 32.13
N PHE A 599 29.02 15.64 33.40
CA PHE A 599 30.00 14.86 34.14
C PHE A 599 29.34 14.21 35.35
N ALA A 600 29.65 12.94 35.58
CA ALA A 600 29.14 12.18 36.72
C ALA A 600 29.47 12.90 38.04
N ARG A 601 28.49 13.00 38.92
CA ARG A 601 28.54 13.76 40.16
C ARG A 601 28.70 12.83 41.36
N LYS A 602 29.52 13.27 42.32
CA LYS A 602 29.49 12.77 43.68
C LYS A 602 28.55 13.64 44.49
N LEU A 603 27.82 13.05 45.42
CA LEU A 603 26.86 13.73 46.30
C LEU A 603 27.24 13.46 47.75
N ALA A 604 26.93 14.38 48.66
CA ALA A 604 27.03 14.17 50.08
C ALA A 604 25.63 13.93 50.67
N SER A 605 25.51 12.91 51.54
CA SER A 605 24.33 12.64 52.33
C SER A 605 24.73 12.21 53.75
N ASN A 606 24.27 12.92 54.78
CA ASN A 606 24.57 12.66 56.20
C ASN A 606 26.05 12.25 56.45
N ASN A 607 26.99 13.06 55.96
CA ASN A 607 28.45 12.87 56.09
C ASN A 607 29.05 11.67 55.34
N SER A 608 28.27 10.99 54.50
CA SER A 608 28.77 9.99 53.53
C SER A 608 28.80 10.58 52.12
N VAL A 609 29.83 10.23 51.36
CA VAL A 609 29.92 10.57 49.93
C VAL A 609 29.33 9.42 49.15
N VAL A 610 28.37 9.72 48.28
CA VAL A 610 27.71 8.76 47.40
C VAL A 610 27.92 9.12 45.94
N ASP A 611 28.03 8.13 45.06
CA ASP A 611 28.01 8.35 43.62
C ASP A 611 26.57 8.41 43.06
N GLU A 612 26.42 8.57 41.74
CA GLU A 612 25.10 8.63 41.11
C GLU A 612 24.33 7.30 41.18
N THR A 613 25.04 6.17 41.17
CA THR A 613 24.38 4.85 41.25
C THR A 613 23.86 4.58 42.67
N GLU A 614 24.64 4.97 43.68
CA GLU A 614 24.22 4.96 45.08
C GLU A 614 23.11 5.98 45.34
N PHE A 615 23.11 7.12 44.64
CA PHE A 615 22.00 8.07 44.68
C PHE A 615 20.69 7.48 44.12
N ASP A 616 20.76 6.74 43.01
CA ASP A 616 19.59 6.08 42.43
C ASP A 616 19.01 5.02 43.41
N GLN A 617 19.87 4.33 44.18
CA GLN A 617 19.45 3.45 45.29
C GLN A 617 18.85 4.22 46.46
N LEU A 618 19.44 5.35 46.84
CA LEU A 618 18.92 6.24 47.88
C LEU A 618 17.52 6.71 47.52
N LEU A 619 17.28 7.11 46.27
CA LEU A 619 15.94 7.50 45.83
C LEU A 619 14.96 6.32 45.96
N THR A 620 15.36 5.11 45.60
CA THR A 620 14.49 3.94 45.73
C THR A 620 14.05 3.70 47.18
N ASN A 621 14.91 4.01 48.16
CA ASN A 621 14.64 3.83 49.59
C ASN A 621 13.90 5.01 50.24
N ASN A 622 13.77 6.16 49.57
CA ASN A 622 13.22 7.38 50.16
C ASN A 622 12.11 8.00 49.29
N ARG A 623 10.90 8.14 49.85
CA ARG A 623 9.77 8.77 49.13
C ARG A 623 9.99 10.25 48.83
N ALA A 624 10.79 10.95 49.62
CA ALA A 624 11.09 12.36 49.43
C ALA A 624 12.60 12.62 49.57
N VAL A 625 13.16 13.42 48.65
CA VAL A 625 14.57 13.82 48.64
C VAL A 625 14.68 15.33 48.38
N ILE A 626 15.50 16.02 49.15
CA ILE A 626 15.81 17.45 48.96
C ILE A 626 17.25 17.57 48.46
N LEU A 627 17.41 18.11 47.25
CA LEU A 627 18.70 18.43 46.65
C LEU A 627 19.06 19.88 46.96
N SER A 628 19.89 20.08 47.98
CA SER A 628 20.28 21.40 48.47
C SER A 628 21.71 21.75 48.07
N ASN A 629 21.88 22.79 47.26
CA ASN A 629 23.20 23.28 46.88
C ASN A 629 23.19 24.79 46.60
N VAL A 630 24.35 25.40 46.78
CA VAL A 630 24.62 26.77 46.34
C VAL A 630 24.41 26.93 44.82
N PRO A 631 24.19 28.17 44.33
CA PRO A 631 24.04 28.45 42.91
C PRO A 631 25.23 27.95 42.06
N GLY A 632 24.95 27.52 40.83
CA GLY A 632 26.00 27.09 39.88
C GLY A 632 26.48 25.64 40.02
N MET A 633 26.13 24.93 41.10
CA MET A 633 26.55 23.53 41.31
C MET A 633 25.97 22.52 40.31
N GLY A 634 25.00 22.91 39.49
CA GLY A 634 24.45 22.08 38.40
C GLY A 634 23.20 21.27 38.77
N LYS A 635 22.39 21.71 39.74
CA LYS A 635 21.14 21.01 40.16
C LYS A 635 20.21 20.71 38.97
N THR A 636 19.84 21.73 38.18
CA THR A 636 18.98 21.57 37.00
C THR A 636 19.58 20.61 35.97
N THR A 637 20.88 20.72 35.70
CA THR A 637 21.62 19.84 34.78
C THR A 637 21.62 18.39 35.29
N PHE A 638 21.79 18.19 36.59
CA PHE A 638 21.70 16.88 37.24
C PHE A 638 20.29 16.29 37.11
N LEU A 639 19.23 17.06 37.39
CA LEU A 639 17.85 16.59 37.25
C LEU A 639 17.51 16.18 35.82
N GLN A 640 17.95 16.95 34.82
CA GLN A 640 17.75 16.61 33.42
C GLN A 640 18.44 15.29 33.05
N LYS A 641 19.72 15.13 33.43
CA LYS A 641 20.41 13.87 33.17
C LYS A 641 19.80 12.71 33.95
N PHE A 642 19.30 12.99 35.15
CA PHE A 642 18.64 12.00 35.98
C PHE A 642 17.34 11.50 35.35
N ILE A 643 16.57 12.37 34.70
CA ILE A 643 15.39 11.97 33.92
C ILE A 643 15.77 10.97 32.83
N ASP A 644 16.86 11.19 32.10
CA ASP A 644 17.34 10.23 31.08
C ASP A 644 17.67 8.86 31.71
N ARG A 645 18.28 8.84 32.90
CA ARG A 645 18.55 7.60 33.64
C ARG A 645 17.25 6.92 34.06
N LEU A 646 16.29 7.67 34.61
CA LEU A 646 14.97 7.16 34.99
C LEU A 646 14.17 6.64 33.79
N PHE A 647 14.29 7.29 32.63
CA PHE A 647 13.68 6.83 31.39
C PHE A 647 14.18 5.44 30.99
N THR A 648 15.45 5.16 31.25
CA THR A 648 16.08 3.87 30.95
C THR A 648 15.73 2.80 31.99
N THR A 649 15.76 3.13 33.28
CA THR A 649 15.57 2.17 34.37
C THR A 649 14.10 1.88 34.70
N LEU A 650 13.21 2.84 34.44
CA LEU A 650 11.78 2.80 34.81
C LEU A 650 10.89 3.20 33.62
N PRO A 651 10.86 2.41 32.54
CA PRO A 651 10.16 2.75 31.30
C PRO A 651 8.64 2.93 31.47
N ASP A 652 8.04 2.19 32.41
CA ASP A 652 6.62 2.18 32.75
C ASP A 652 6.20 3.25 33.77
N HIS A 653 7.13 4.09 34.23
CA HIS A 653 6.85 5.16 35.19
C HIS A 653 6.53 6.48 34.51
N VAL A 654 5.61 7.23 35.10
CA VAL A 654 5.33 8.61 34.70
C VAL A 654 6.28 9.54 35.44
N ILE A 655 7.12 10.26 34.70
CA ILE A 655 8.15 11.15 35.26
C ILE A 655 7.81 12.59 34.90
N CYS A 656 7.59 13.42 35.92
CA CYS A 656 7.19 14.81 35.75
C CYS A 656 8.25 15.75 36.34
N LEU A 657 8.70 16.74 35.57
CA LEU A 657 9.63 17.78 36.04
C LEU A 657 8.91 19.13 36.04
N MET A 658 8.76 19.70 37.24
CA MET A 658 8.16 20.99 37.50
C MET A 658 9.28 22.02 37.72
N HIS A 659 9.53 22.87 36.72
CA HIS A 659 10.37 24.06 36.90
C HIS A 659 9.52 25.20 37.48
N LEU A 660 9.53 25.38 38.80
CA LEU A 660 8.57 26.23 39.50
C LEU A 660 8.47 27.67 38.97
N LYS A 661 9.57 28.19 38.40
CA LYS A 661 9.62 29.48 37.69
C LYS A 661 8.59 29.64 36.54
N PHE A 662 8.09 28.55 35.98
CA PHE A 662 7.11 28.55 34.87
C PHE A 662 5.69 28.10 35.26
N TYR A 663 5.45 27.86 36.56
CA TYR A 663 4.17 27.39 37.09
C TYR A 663 3.48 28.43 37.99
N THR A 664 3.89 29.70 37.93
CA THR A 664 3.37 30.78 38.78
C THR A 664 1.84 30.92 38.74
N GLU A 665 1.22 30.96 37.55
CA GLU A 665 -0.24 31.02 37.39
C GLU A 665 -0.95 29.80 38.00
N THR A 666 -0.36 28.62 37.78
CA THR A 666 -0.85 27.34 38.28
C THR A 666 -0.77 27.26 39.81
N LEU A 667 0.31 27.78 40.41
CA LEU A 667 0.48 27.89 41.85
C LEU A 667 -0.48 28.93 42.44
N GLU A 668 -0.79 29.99 41.70
CA GLU A 668 -1.77 31.01 42.10
C GLU A 668 -3.20 30.42 42.19
N GLU A 669 -3.60 29.57 41.23
CA GLU A 669 -4.87 28.83 41.27
C GLU A 669 -4.97 27.92 42.52
N ILE A 670 -3.90 27.21 42.87
CA ILE A 670 -3.84 26.38 44.11
C ILE A 670 -3.99 27.25 45.36
N THR A 671 -3.38 28.43 45.34
CA THR A 671 -3.43 29.38 46.47
C THR A 671 -4.83 29.98 46.64
N LYS A 672 -5.57 30.19 45.54
CA LYS A 672 -6.95 30.73 45.54
C LYS A 672 -7.99 29.74 46.09
N LEU A 673 -7.76 28.44 45.97
CA LEU A 673 -8.69 27.39 46.41
C LEU A 673 -8.71 27.15 47.94
N ASN A 674 -8.01 27.97 48.73
CA ASN A 674 -7.67 27.71 50.13
C ASN A 674 -6.95 26.36 50.29
N ALA A 675 -5.62 26.38 50.40
CA ALA A 675 -4.80 25.18 50.54
C ALA A 675 -5.15 24.27 51.74
N SER A 676 -6.02 24.74 52.66
CA SER A 676 -6.58 24.00 53.78
C SER A 676 -7.83 23.16 53.46
N THR A 677 -8.51 23.40 52.33
CA THR A 677 -9.80 22.76 51.95
C THR A 677 -9.77 22.00 50.61
N LEU A 678 -8.58 21.78 50.04
CA LEU A 678 -8.42 21.13 48.74
C LEU A 678 -8.85 19.64 48.80
N SER A 679 -9.86 19.26 48.02
CA SER A 679 -10.25 17.84 47.89
C SER A 679 -9.26 17.06 47.02
N VAL A 680 -9.25 15.74 47.15
CA VAL A 680 -8.44 14.84 46.31
C VAL A 680 -8.78 14.99 44.84
N GLU A 681 -10.06 15.09 44.50
CA GLU A 681 -10.50 15.19 43.10
C GLU A 681 -10.11 16.54 42.49
N ASP A 682 -10.22 17.62 43.27
CA ASP A 682 -9.75 18.95 42.84
C ASP A 682 -8.24 18.97 42.64
N ALA A 683 -7.48 18.30 43.53
CA ALA A 683 -6.04 18.15 43.41
C ALA A 683 -5.64 17.35 42.17
N VAL A 684 -6.28 16.20 41.90
CA VAL A 684 -6.03 15.39 40.69
C VAL A 684 -6.39 16.17 39.44
N LYS A 685 -7.55 16.84 39.42
CA LYS A 685 -8.01 17.64 38.28
C LYS A 685 -7.03 18.79 37.99
N HIS A 686 -6.58 19.48 39.03
CA HIS A 686 -5.63 20.57 38.91
C HIS A 686 -4.28 20.08 38.39
N VAL A 687 -3.71 19.05 39.01
CA VAL A 687 -2.43 18.45 38.61
C VAL A 687 -2.49 17.92 37.17
N THR A 688 -3.61 17.32 36.77
CA THR A 688 -3.84 16.92 35.38
C THR A 688 -3.84 18.14 34.46
N LYS A 689 -4.54 19.23 34.78
CA LYS A 689 -4.48 20.49 34.02
C LYS A 689 -3.06 21.06 33.93
N CYS A 690 -2.26 20.95 35.00
CA CYS A 690 -0.88 21.45 35.07
C CYS A 690 0.05 20.74 34.06
N PHE A 691 -0.09 19.41 33.95
CA PHE A 691 0.80 18.58 33.13
C PHE A 691 0.30 18.37 31.70
N PHE A 692 -1.01 18.58 31.45
CA PHE A 692 -1.69 18.26 30.20
C PHE A 692 -2.28 19.47 29.47
N ALA A 693 -1.56 20.58 29.40
CA ALA A 693 -2.00 21.74 28.60
C ALA A 693 -2.22 21.41 27.09
N ALA A 694 -1.72 20.27 26.59
CA ALA A 694 -1.91 19.77 25.22
C ALA A 694 -1.90 18.21 25.09
N GLY A 695 -2.18 17.45 26.17
CA GLY A 695 -2.04 15.98 26.15
C GLY A 695 -3.34 15.23 25.82
N THR A 696 -3.23 13.99 25.32
CA THR A 696 -4.37 13.17 24.89
C THR A 696 -5.26 12.72 26.05
N ARG A 697 -6.56 12.50 25.78
CA ARG A 697 -7.53 11.97 26.76
C ARG A 697 -7.05 10.64 27.36
N PHE A 698 -6.50 9.76 26.53
CA PHE A 698 -5.93 8.49 26.97
C PHE A 698 -4.74 8.69 27.92
N GLY A 699 -3.85 9.65 27.63
CA GLY A 699 -2.75 10.02 28.51
C GLY A 699 -3.21 10.51 29.89
N GLN A 700 -4.29 11.28 29.97
CA GLN A 700 -4.86 11.74 31.24
C GLN A 700 -5.37 10.56 32.09
N VAL A 701 -5.98 9.56 31.46
CA VAL A 701 -6.46 8.34 32.13
C VAL A 701 -5.27 7.53 32.70
N LEU A 702 -4.20 7.36 31.91
CA LEU A 702 -3.00 6.65 32.37
C LEU A 702 -2.29 7.40 33.51
N PHE A 703 -2.22 8.73 33.45
CA PHE A 703 -1.66 9.53 34.53
C PHE A 703 -2.46 9.47 35.82
N ARG A 704 -3.80 9.57 35.73
CA ARG A 704 -4.69 9.38 36.88
C ARG A 704 -4.50 7.98 37.49
N ASN A 705 -4.35 6.96 36.65
CA ASN A 705 -4.05 5.61 37.10
C ASN A 705 -2.68 5.50 37.80
N ALA A 706 -1.66 6.19 37.27
CA ALA A 706 -0.34 6.24 37.89
C ALA A 706 -0.38 6.85 39.30
N ILE A 707 -1.19 7.91 39.48
CA ILE A 707 -1.37 8.61 40.75
C ILE A 707 -2.17 7.80 41.77
N LEU A 708 -3.30 7.22 41.36
CA LEU A 708 -4.29 6.70 42.32
C LEU A 708 -4.13 5.20 42.57
N ASN A 709 -3.66 4.44 41.58
CA ASN A 709 -3.69 2.98 41.63
C ASN A 709 -2.29 2.38 41.72
N THR A 710 -1.40 2.70 40.76
CA THR A 710 -0.14 1.94 40.58
C THR A 710 1.02 2.45 41.41
N GLY A 711 1.04 3.73 41.81
CA GLY A 711 2.17 4.29 42.54
C GLY A 711 3.37 4.63 41.66
N LYS A 712 3.24 4.57 40.33
CA LYS A 712 4.36 4.72 39.37
C LYS A 712 4.64 6.17 38.94
N LEU A 713 4.27 7.14 39.78
CA LEU A 713 4.55 8.56 39.55
C LEU A 713 5.85 9.00 40.23
N ILE A 714 6.72 9.69 39.49
CA ILE A 714 7.91 10.40 40.00
C ILE A 714 7.76 11.88 39.69
N VAL A 715 7.87 12.73 40.71
CA VAL A 715 7.81 14.18 40.55
C VAL A 715 9.16 14.79 40.94
N LEU A 716 9.73 15.56 40.03
CA LEU A 716 10.95 16.34 40.21
C LEU A 716 10.56 17.82 40.21
N VAL A 717 11.00 18.57 41.20
CA VAL A 717 10.68 19.99 41.39
C VAL A 717 11.98 20.76 41.39
N ASP A 718 12.12 21.71 40.47
CA ASP A 718 13.33 22.52 40.30
C ASP A 718 13.06 24.00 40.59
N GLY A 719 13.93 24.59 41.39
CA GLY A 719 13.93 26.03 41.71
C GLY A 719 12.90 26.45 42.77
N TYR A 720 12.81 25.71 43.89
CA TYR A 720 11.95 26.12 45.03
C TYR A 720 12.33 27.50 45.59
N ASP A 721 13.62 27.81 45.62
CA ASP A 721 14.17 29.11 46.00
C ASP A 721 13.71 30.27 45.11
N SER A 722 13.36 29.97 43.84
CA SER A 722 13.02 30.98 42.84
C SER A 722 11.56 31.46 42.89
N VAL A 723 10.82 31.04 43.92
CA VAL A 723 9.37 31.29 44.05
C VAL A 723 9.10 32.31 45.15
N ILE A 724 8.20 33.27 44.89
CA ILE A 724 7.77 34.25 45.90
C ILE A 724 7.14 33.56 47.12
N ASN A 725 7.32 34.14 48.30
CA ASN A 725 6.97 33.51 49.58
C ASN A 725 5.52 32.98 49.63
N ARG A 726 4.57 33.70 49.03
CA ARG A 726 3.16 33.28 48.94
C ARG A 726 2.95 31.92 48.27
N TYR A 727 3.73 31.58 47.24
CA TYR A 727 3.56 30.33 46.50
C TYR A 727 4.39 29.18 47.08
N ARG A 728 5.35 29.46 47.98
CA ARG A 728 6.13 28.42 48.69
C ARG A 728 5.23 27.52 49.53
N ILE A 729 4.30 28.13 50.26
CA ILE A 729 3.26 27.43 51.04
C ILE A 729 2.45 26.48 50.14
N SER A 730 2.12 26.91 48.92
CA SER A 730 1.36 26.11 47.97
C SER A 730 2.17 24.91 47.44
N VAL A 731 3.46 25.09 47.19
CA VAL A 731 4.37 23.99 46.81
C VAL A 731 4.53 22.98 47.95
N GLU A 732 4.66 23.45 49.19
CA GLU A 732 4.72 22.57 50.37
C GLU A 732 3.44 21.77 50.56
N LYS A 733 2.29 22.44 50.48
CA LYS A 733 0.99 21.76 50.61
C LYS A 733 0.77 20.75 49.50
N ALA A 734 1.10 21.08 48.26
CA ALA A 734 1.04 20.13 47.14
C ALA A 734 1.99 18.94 47.38
N SER A 735 3.21 19.19 47.86
CA SER A 735 4.20 18.16 48.19
C SER A 735 3.72 17.23 49.30
N GLN A 736 3.09 17.79 50.35
CA GLN A 736 2.48 17.03 51.43
C GLN A 736 1.33 16.15 50.93
N LEU A 737 0.45 16.69 50.08
CA LEU A 737 -0.66 15.95 49.49
C LEU A 737 -0.18 14.78 48.62
N PHE A 738 0.85 14.99 47.78
CA PHE A 738 1.41 13.91 46.96
C PHE A 738 2.00 12.75 47.78
N LEU A 739 2.40 13.02 49.02
CA LEU A 739 2.98 12.03 49.92
C LEU A 739 1.94 11.36 50.84
N GLN A 740 0.69 11.83 50.84
CA GLN A 740 -0.41 11.33 51.66
C GLN A 740 -1.42 10.51 50.85
N HIS A 741 -2.06 9.53 51.50
CA HIS A 741 -3.16 8.78 50.90
C HIS A 741 -4.35 9.73 50.62
N PRO A 742 -5.03 9.70 49.44
CA PRO A 742 -5.05 8.67 48.40
C PRO A 742 -3.95 8.70 47.33
N PHE A 743 -3.08 9.71 47.31
CA PHE A 743 -2.01 9.80 46.33
C PHE A 743 -0.97 8.70 46.56
N ARG A 744 -0.65 7.98 45.48
CA ARG A 744 0.41 6.97 45.44
C ARG A 744 1.48 7.51 44.52
N MET A 745 2.48 8.15 45.11
CA MET A 745 3.67 8.62 44.42
C MET A 745 4.87 7.78 44.86
N ARG A 746 5.72 7.41 43.90
CA ARG A 746 6.95 6.67 44.17
C ARG A 746 7.97 7.59 44.85
N ASN A 747 8.27 8.71 44.21
CA ASN A 747 9.31 9.63 44.65
C ASN A 747 8.98 11.10 44.36
N LEU A 748 9.33 11.97 45.31
CA LEU A 748 9.39 13.42 45.15
C LEU A 748 10.83 13.90 45.37
N LEU A 749 11.37 14.63 44.41
CA LEU A 749 12.69 15.27 44.55
C LEU A 749 12.51 16.79 44.40
N ILE A 750 12.91 17.55 45.41
CA ILE A 750 12.86 19.02 45.38
C ILE A 750 14.29 19.58 45.37
N ALA A 751 14.65 20.33 44.34
CA ALA A 751 15.91 21.05 44.25
C ALA A 751 15.77 22.50 44.76
N THR A 752 16.66 22.89 45.67
CA THR A 752 16.61 24.17 46.39
C THR A 752 18.00 24.71 46.76
N ARG A 753 18.05 25.87 47.42
CA ARG A 753 19.25 26.47 48.04
C ARG A 753 19.32 26.20 49.55
N PRO A 754 20.51 26.27 50.18
CA PRO A 754 20.70 25.98 51.60
C PRO A 754 19.74 26.71 52.54
N HIS A 755 19.53 28.03 52.36
CA HIS A 755 18.65 28.82 53.22
C HIS A 755 17.17 28.40 53.22
N GLU A 756 16.70 27.74 52.16
CA GLU A 756 15.33 27.21 52.08
C GLU A 756 15.21 25.76 52.56
N THR A 757 16.34 25.12 52.88
CA THR A 757 16.39 23.69 53.20
C THR A 757 15.75 23.41 54.56
N ASP A 758 15.94 24.29 55.54
CA ASP A 758 15.36 24.12 56.87
C ASP A 758 13.84 24.27 56.84
N HIS A 759 13.33 25.19 56.01
CA HIS A 759 11.90 25.37 55.78
C HIS A 759 11.26 24.12 55.16
N LEU A 760 11.87 23.59 54.09
CA LEU A 760 11.41 22.34 53.48
C LEU A 760 11.55 21.13 54.40
N ARG A 761 12.61 21.07 55.22
CA ARG A 761 12.79 19.99 56.21
C ARG A 761 11.68 20.01 57.26
N ALA A 762 11.24 21.19 57.70
CA ALA A 762 10.12 21.32 58.62
C ALA A 762 8.80 20.85 57.97
N ALA A 763 8.58 21.18 56.69
CA ALA A 763 7.38 20.77 55.95
C ALA A 763 7.38 19.28 55.54
N LEU A 764 8.55 18.69 55.33
CA LEU A 764 8.79 17.32 54.87
C LEU A 764 9.85 16.61 55.76
N PRO A 765 9.52 16.27 57.02
CA PRO A 765 10.48 15.71 57.97
C PRO A 765 11.07 14.35 57.54
N GLN A 766 10.35 13.60 56.70
CA GLN A 766 10.79 12.33 56.12
C GLN A 766 11.74 12.49 54.93
N ALA A 767 12.01 13.71 54.47
CA ALA A 767 12.81 13.93 53.27
C ALA A 767 14.31 13.75 53.56
N ARG A 768 14.99 12.97 52.72
CA ARG A 768 16.43 12.81 52.79
C ARG A 768 17.13 13.99 52.12
N ILE A 769 18.10 14.60 52.80
CA ILE A 769 18.86 15.73 52.26
C ILE A 769 20.13 15.22 51.59
N VAL A 770 20.37 15.73 50.39
CA VAL A 770 21.56 15.47 49.59
C VAL A 770 22.09 16.77 49.01
N SER A 771 23.39 16.84 48.78
CA SER A 771 24.04 17.96 48.12
C SER A 771 25.07 17.47 47.11
N LEU A 772 25.12 18.06 45.91
CA LEU A 772 26.20 17.83 44.95
C LEU A 772 27.54 18.27 45.54
N LEU A 773 28.57 17.44 45.40
CA LEU A 773 29.94 17.85 45.67
C LEU A 773 30.51 18.62 44.47
N PRO A 774 31.46 19.53 44.71
CA PRO A 774 32.20 20.17 43.64
C PRO A 774 33.03 19.17 42.83
N PHE A 775 33.48 19.58 41.64
CA PHE A 775 34.37 18.77 40.82
C PHE A 775 35.73 18.57 41.51
N ASP A 776 36.19 17.32 41.52
CA ASP A 776 37.58 17.01 41.85
C ASP A 776 38.53 17.42 40.71
N GLU A 777 39.83 17.40 40.98
CA GLU A 777 40.82 17.85 40.00
C GLU A 777 40.76 17.11 38.65
N PRO A 778 40.68 15.76 38.61
CA PRO A 778 40.45 15.05 37.36
C PRO A 778 39.19 15.51 36.63
N GLN A 779 38.09 15.75 37.34
CA GLN A 779 36.85 16.23 36.75
C GLN A 779 36.97 17.66 36.20
N CYS A 780 37.68 18.57 36.87
CA CYS A 780 37.95 19.91 36.36
C CYS A 780 38.77 19.86 35.06
N VAL A 781 39.83 19.04 35.01
CA VAL A 781 40.66 18.87 33.80
C VAL A 781 39.81 18.29 32.67
N ALA A 782 39.02 17.25 32.96
CA ALA A 782 38.16 16.61 31.97
C ALA A 782 37.07 17.57 31.44
N PHE A 783 36.50 18.40 32.31
CA PHE A 783 35.53 19.44 31.94
C PHE A 783 36.13 20.43 30.95
N LEU A 784 37.29 21.00 31.29
CA LEU A 784 37.99 21.97 30.42
C LEU A 784 38.44 21.33 29.10
N THR A 785 38.99 20.11 29.15
CA THR A 785 39.42 19.36 27.96
C THR A 785 38.24 19.10 27.02
N ARG A 786 37.06 18.75 27.55
CA ARG A 786 35.86 18.52 26.74
C ARG A 786 35.26 19.84 26.23
N TRP A 787 35.39 20.93 26.98
CA TRP A 787 34.92 22.26 26.59
C TRP A 787 35.70 22.80 25.37
N TRP A 788 37.03 22.72 25.39
CA TRP A 788 37.91 23.21 24.31
C TRP A 788 38.28 22.17 23.25
N ASN A 789 37.57 21.04 23.19
CA ASN A 789 37.92 19.83 22.42
C ASN A 789 39.18 19.08 22.92
N PHE A 790 39.22 17.77 22.64
CA PHE A 790 40.13 16.79 23.28
C PHE A 790 41.63 17.09 23.14
N ASP A 791 42.06 17.92 22.19
CA ASP A 791 43.47 18.24 21.93
C ASP A 791 44.09 19.20 22.97
N SER A 792 43.28 19.80 23.85
CA SER A 792 43.69 20.87 24.78
C SER A 792 43.99 20.40 26.21
N HIS A 793 44.28 19.12 26.42
CA HIS A 793 44.49 18.56 27.77
C HIS A 793 45.62 19.27 28.55
N SER A 794 46.75 19.55 27.88
CA SER A 794 47.87 20.27 28.49
C SER A 794 47.51 21.71 28.89
N ALA A 795 46.67 22.39 28.08
CA ALA A 795 46.18 23.73 28.40
C ALA A 795 45.26 23.72 29.63
N ALA A 796 44.41 22.70 29.79
CA ALA A 796 43.54 22.53 30.95
C ALA A 796 44.34 22.32 32.25
N VAL A 797 45.35 21.44 32.22
CA VAL A 797 46.25 21.22 33.36
C VAL A 797 47.01 22.50 33.70
N ASN A 798 47.58 23.18 32.69
CA ASN A 798 48.33 24.42 32.89
C ASN A 798 47.47 25.54 33.48
N LEU A 799 46.23 25.71 33.01
CA LEU A 799 45.31 26.73 33.56
C LEU A 799 45.00 26.44 35.05
N LEU A 800 44.64 25.20 35.38
CA LEU A 800 44.30 24.83 36.76
C LEU A 800 45.51 24.93 37.69
N GLN A 801 46.69 24.50 37.24
CA GLN A 801 47.94 24.63 38.00
C GLN A 801 48.30 26.10 38.23
N TYR A 802 48.18 26.94 37.18
CA TYR A 802 48.42 28.37 37.28
C TYR A 802 47.50 29.01 38.33
N LEU A 803 46.20 28.81 38.20
CA LEU A 803 45.20 29.41 39.07
C LEU A 803 45.34 28.91 40.51
N ARG A 804 45.65 27.63 40.74
CA ARG A 804 45.89 27.09 42.09
C ARG A 804 47.18 27.62 42.71
N SER A 805 48.28 27.69 41.95
CA SER A 805 49.57 28.17 42.47
C SER A 805 49.55 29.62 42.95
N ARG A 806 48.64 30.43 42.40
CA ARG A 806 48.52 31.85 42.71
C ARG A 806 47.30 32.17 43.60
N TYR A 807 46.25 31.34 43.55
CA TYR A 807 44.93 31.63 44.12
C TYR A 807 44.27 30.36 44.72
N THR A 808 45.03 29.59 45.51
CA THR A 808 44.75 28.23 46.03
C THR A 808 43.32 27.95 46.45
N ASP A 809 42.62 28.91 47.07
CA ASP A 809 41.29 28.67 47.66
C ASP A 809 40.12 29.02 46.73
N TRP A 810 40.35 29.73 45.63
CA TRP A 810 39.26 30.23 44.77
C TRP A 810 38.64 29.15 43.88
N ILE A 811 39.45 28.22 43.38
CA ILE A 811 38.96 27.13 42.52
C ILE A 811 38.41 26.02 43.41
N VAL A 812 37.14 26.14 43.76
CA VAL A 812 36.45 25.15 44.58
C VAL A 812 35.79 24.05 43.76
N GLY A 813 35.99 24.03 42.43
CA GLY A 813 35.40 23.01 41.54
C GLY A 813 33.91 23.24 41.24
N ASN A 814 33.39 24.46 41.42
CA ASN A 814 32.02 24.80 41.04
C ASN A 814 31.87 24.77 39.50
N PRO A 815 30.99 23.94 38.92
CA PRO A 815 30.87 23.78 37.46
C PRO A 815 30.61 25.08 36.71
N PHE A 816 29.79 25.97 37.29
CA PHE A 816 29.50 27.26 36.69
C PHE A 816 30.74 28.16 36.69
N GLN A 817 31.50 28.17 37.78
CA GLN A 817 32.77 28.88 37.88
C GLN A 817 33.78 28.36 36.84
N ILE A 818 33.93 27.03 36.73
CA ILE A 818 34.84 26.41 35.75
C ILE A 818 34.41 26.75 34.31
N LYS A 819 33.10 26.74 34.01
CA LYS A 819 32.56 27.18 32.71
C LYS A 819 32.99 28.61 32.38
N LEU A 820 32.76 29.57 33.28
CA LEU A 820 33.12 30.97 33.04
C LEU A 820 34.63 31.14 32.85
N LEU A 821 35.45 30.48 33.68
CA LEU A 821 36.91 30.51 33.53
C LEU A 821 37.36 29.89 32.21
N ALA A 822 36.71 28.82 31.74
CA ALA A 822 36.99 28.20 30.46
C ALA A 822 36.77 29.17 29.30
N GLU A 823 35.63 29.86 29.30
CA GLU A 823 35.30 30.84 28.28
C GLU A 823 36.23 32.07 28.32
N ILE A 824 36.59 32.56 29.51
CA ILE A 824 37.48 33.72 29.66
C ILE A 824 38.88 33.41 29.12
N TYR A 825 39.39 32.22 29.43
CA TYR A 825 40.70 31.78 28.93
C TYR A 825 40.70 31.51 27.42
N GLU A 826 39.56 31.06 26.87
CA GLU A 826 39.36 30.91 25.43
C GLU A 826 39.34 32.27 24.70
N GLU A 827 38.71 33.28 25.31
CA GLU A 827 38.68 34.66 24.79
C GLU A 827 40.06 35.33 24.82
N ASP A 828 40.78 35.23 25.95
CA ASP A 828 42.09 35.84 26.13
C ASP A 828 42.99 34.97 27.03
N LYS A 829 43.92 34.25 26.40
CA LYS A 829 44.90 33.41 27.12
C LYS A 829 45.88 34.20 27.98
N THR A 830 46.05 35.50 27.73
CA THR A 830 46.99 36.36 28.48
C THR A 830 46.38 36.95 29.74
N ILE A 831 45.05 36.96 29.87
CA ILE A 831 44.32 37.56 31.00
C ILE A 831 44.72 36.96 32.35
N ILE A 832 45.15 35.69 32.36
CA ILE A 832 45.61 35.01 33.57
C ILE A 832 46.84 35.70 34.17
N ALA A 833 47.64 36.44 33.40
CA ALA A 833 48.80 37.18 33.90
C ALA A 833 48.44 38.35 34.83
N ASN A 834 47.19 38.81 34.83
CA ASN A 834 46.71 39.89 35.70
C ASN A 834 45.45 39.46 36.46
N PHE A 835 45.62 39.13 37.74
CA PHE A 835 44.54 38.64 38.59
C PHE A 835 43.35 39.57 38.70
N GLY A 836 43.60 40.88 38.88
CA GLY A 836 42.52 41.84 39.03
C GLY A 836 41.67 41.92 37.77
N ALA A 837 42.32 41.86 36.59
CA ALA A 837 41.64 41.84 35.31
C ALA A 837 40.85 40.54 35.08
N LEU A 838 41.43 39.39 35.43
CA LEU A 838 40.74 38.10 35.40
C LEU A 838 39.50 38.10 36.30
N LEU A 839 39.62 38.62 37.53
CA LEU A 839 38.52 38.67 38.49
C LEU A 839 37.42 39.64 38.04
N GLU A 840 37.76 40.82 37.54
CA GLU A 840 36.81 41.77 36.97
C GLU A 840 36.06 41.14 35.79
N ARG A 841 36.78 40.50 34.86
CA ARG A 841 36.17 39.81 33.71
C ARG A 841 35.27 38.65 34.14
N TYR A 842 35.67 37.91 35.16
CA TYR A 842 34.84 36.86 35.77
C TYR A 842 33.55 37.43 36.34
N LEU A 843 33.62 38.51 37.11
CA LEU A 843 32.45 39.16 37.70
C LEU A 843 31.52 39.73 36.61
N GLU A 844 32.06 40.37 35.57
CA GLU A 844 31.29 40.84 34.42
C GLU A 844 30.45 39.71 33.79
N LYS A 845 31.09 38.55 33.54
CA LYS A 845 30.40 37.38 33.00
C LYS A 845 29.41 36.76 33.98
N GLN A 846 29.75 36.68 35.27
CA GLN A 846 28.85 36.21 36.32
C GLN A 846 27.55 37.03 36.35
N PHE A 847 27.67 38.36 36.33
CA PHE A 847 26.51 39.26 36.28
C PHE A 847 25.74 39.09 34.98
N TYR A 848 26.42 39.00 33.83
CA TYR A 848 25.78 38.80 32.53
C TYR A 848 24.96 37.50 32.50
N GLU A 849 25.56 36.36 32.83
CA GLU A 849 24.91 35.04 32.77
C GLU A 849 23.82 34.88 33.85
N SER A 850 23.97 35.52 35.01
CA SER A 850 22.93 35.51 36.06
C SER A 850 21.74 36.40 35.65
N ASN A 851 22.00 37.54 35.01
CA ASN A 851 20.96 38.39 34.46
C ASN A 851 20.27 37.74 33.25
N GLN A 852 20.98 37.07 32.35
CA GLN A 852 20.37 36.29 31.25
C GLN A 852 19.41 35.20 31.79
N ARG A 853 19.79 34.54 32.88
CA ARG A 853 18.90 33.58 33.58
C ARG A 853 17.64 34.23 34.15
N ALA A 854 17.73 35.47 34.65
CA ALA A 854 16.58 36.24 35.10
C ALA A 854 15.73 36.81 33.94
N ILE A 855 16.35 37.19 32.82
CA ILE A 855 15.71 37.75 31.62
C ILE A 855 14.85 36.71 30.90
N GLN A 856 15.25 35.43 30.88
CA GLN A 856 14.45 34.32 30.33
C GLN A 856 13.10 34.10 31.06
N VAL A 857 12.83 34.81 32.16
CA VAL A 857 11.61 34.74 32.96
C VAL A 857 10.60 35.85 32.61
N MET A 858 11.00 36.91 31.89
CA MET A 858 10.12 38.05 31.54
C MET A 858 10.11 38.30 30.02
N GLY A 859 9.00 38.80 29.45
CA GLY A 859 8.81 38.95 27.98
C GLY A 859 9.69 40.01 27.28
N ILE A 860 9.90 39.82 25.97
CA ILE A 860 11.03 40.32 25.13
C ILE A 860 11.25 41.86 25.10
N GLY A 861 10.23 42.69 25.32
CA GLY A 861 10.32 44.14 25.10
C GLY A 861 10.88 44.98 26.27
N GLN A 862 10.73 44.53 27.52
CA GLN A 862 11.16 45.27 28.73
C GLN A 862 12.57 44.86 29.21
N GLN A 863 13.24 43.96 28.48
CA GLN A 863 14.37 43.17 28.97
C GLN A 863 15.74 43.88 29.00
N ARG A 864 16.04 44.80 28.08
CA ARG A 864 17.40 45.38 27.96
C ARG A 864 17.67 46.50 28.97
N MET A 865 16.77 47.46 29.11
CA MET A 865 16.93 48.55 30.10
C MET A 865 16.88 48.02 31.54
N ALA A 866 15.99 47.07 31.84
CA ALA A 866 15.92 46.45 33.17
C ALA A 866 17.20 45.66 33.51
N ALA A 867 17.83 44.99 32.54
CA ALA A 867 19.05 44.20 32.78
C ALA A 867 20.28 45.04 33.14
N GLU A 868 20.46 46.21 32.51
CA GLU A 868 21.56 47.12 32.84
C GLU A 868 21.33 47.82 34.19
N THR A 869 20.09 48.25 34.47
CA THR A 869 19.72 48.81 35.78
C THR A 869 19.86 47.77 36.90
N LEU A 870 19.47 46.51 36.66
CA LEU A 870 19.66 45.40 37.62
C LEU A 870 21.13 45.03 37.79
N LYS A 871 21.94 45.04 36.72
CA LYS A 871 23.39 44.82 36.80
C LYS A 871 24.04 45.88 37.69
N GLN A 872 23.72 47.15 37.47
CA GLN A 872 24.27 48.24 38.26
C GLN A 872 23.81 48.17 39.72
N ALA A 873 22.50 47.97 39.97
CA ALA A 873 21.96 47.82 41.31
C ALA A 873 22.56 46.62 42.06
N ALA A 874 22.79 45.50 41.36
CA ALA A 874 23.46 44.33 41.93
C ALA A 874 24.94 44.63 42.24
N HIS A 875 25.67 45.27 41.33
CA HIS A 875 27.07 45.67 41.54
C HIS A 875 27.22 46.58 42.77
N ASP A 876 26.39 47.62 42.85
CA ASP A 876 26.39 48.58 43.95
C ASP A 876 25.97 47.92 45.27
N GLY A 877 24.97 47.03 45.23
CA GLY A 877 24.56 46.24 46.40
C GLY A 877 25.67 45.32 46.92
N HIS A 878 26.45 44.67 46.04
CA HIS A 878 27.60 43.87 46.47
C HIS A 878 28.72 44.74 47.06
N CYS A 879 28.97 45.94 46.53
CA CYS A 879 29.90 46.90 47.11
C CYS A 879 29.47 47.31 48.52
N GLU A 880 28.19 47.61 48.72
CA GLU A 880 27.65 48.00 50.03
C GLU A 880 27.73 46.85 51.05
N VAL A 881 27.29 45.65 50.68
CA VAL A 881 27.38 44.45 51.55
C VAL A 881 28.84 44.10 51.88
N ALA A 882 29.75 44.18 50.90
CA ALA A 882 31.17 43.93 51.14
C ALA A 882 31.78 44.94 52.10
N ALA A 883 31.43 46.22 51.97
CA ALA A 883 31.89 47.26 52.87
C ALA A 883 31.36 47.05 54.30
N LEU A 884 30.08 46.70 54.46
CA LEU A 884 29.50 46.37 55.77
C LEU A 884 30.21 45.17 56.41
N LEU A 885 30.36 44.06 55.67
CA LEU A 885 30.99 42.84 56.18
C LEU A 885 32.49 42.99 56.50
N THR A 886 33.18 43.94 55.84
CA THR A 886 34.64 44.10 55.97
C THR A 886 35.01 45.20 56.95
N PHE A 887 34.33 46.35 56.89
CA PHE A 887 34.68 47.54 57.66
C PHE A 887 33.76 47.79 58.85
N HIS A 888 32.54 47.24 58.84
CA HIS A 888 31.53 47.41 59.90
C HIS A 888 30.88 46.08 60.32
N PRO A 889 31.66 45.03 60.69
CA PRO A 889 31.14 43.67 60.88
C PRO A 889 30.11 43.54 62.03
N GLU A 890 30.08 44.51 62.95
CA GLU A 890 29.12 44.58 64.06
C GLU A 890 27.71 45.02 63.60
N GLN A 891 27.56 45.56 62.39
CA GLN A 891 26.26 46.03 61.88
C GLN A 891 25.43 44.89 61.30
N THR A 892 24.15 44.81 61.70
CA THR A 892 23.20 43.84 61.16
C THR A 892 22.81 44.19 59.73
N ILE A 893 22.89 43.22 58.83
CA ILE A 893 22.54 43.40 57.41
C ILE A 893 21.02 43.30 57.23
N ASP A 894 20.42 44.32 56.62
CA ASP A 894 19.00 44.31 56.26
C ASP A 894 18.74 43.41 55.04
N MET A 895 18.24 42.21 55.31
CA MET A 895 17.90 41.24 54.27
C MET A 895 16.75 41.68 53.36
N SER A 896 15.90 42.62 53.77
CA SER A 896 14.85 43.17 52.92
C SER A 896 15.42 44.03 51.79
N LYS A 897 16.57 44.67 52.04
CA LYS A 897 17.32 45.48 51.08
C LYS A 897 18.20 44.63 50.17
N PHE A 898 18.87 43.60 50.69
CA PHE A 898 19.92 42.87 49.97
C PHE A 898 19.55 41.46 49.49
N GLY A 899 18.35 40.97 49.80
CA GLY A 899 17.93 39.60 49.46
C GLY A 899 18.03 39.24 47.97
N PHE A 900 17.84 40.21 47.08
CA PHE A 900 17.94 40.01 45.63
C PHE A 900 19.36 39.62 45.15
N LEU A 901 20.39 39.91 45.94
CA LEU A 901 21.79 39.57 45.60
C LEU A 901 22.05 38.05 45.63
N LEU A 902 21.22 37.29 46.36
CA LEU A 902 21.32 35.83 46.45
C LEU A 902 21.18 35.16 45.06
N ASP A 903 20.45 35.77 44.13
CA ASP A 903 20.22 35.24 42.79
C ASP A 903 21.40 35.42 41.84
N ILE A 904 22.32 36.32 42.15
CA ILE A 904 23.57 36.49 41.41
C ILE A 904 24.58 35.39 41.76
N GLY A 905 24.44 34.79 42.95
CA GLY A 905 25.26 33.65 43.39
C GLY A 905 26.68 34.03 43.84
N LEU A 906 26.93 35.31 44.13
CA LEU A 906 28.18 35.78 44.75
C LEU A 906 28.07 35.88 46.28
N VAL A 907 26.85 35.94 46.80
CA VAL A 907 26.53 35.89 48.23
C VAL A 907 25.63 34.70 48.54
N VAL A 908 25.77 34.15 49.73
CA VAL A 908 25.02 33.02 50.26
C VAL A 908 24.50 33.39 51.63
N LEU A 909 23.22 33.07 51.88
CA LEU A 909 22.62 33.13 53.21
C LEU A 909 22.71 31.75 53.84
N GLU A 910 23.33 31.64 55.00
CA GLU A 910 23.47 30.39 55.75
C GLU A 910 23.31 30.71 57.24
N ASN A 911 22.43 29.99 57.95
CA ASN A 911 22.08 30.26 59.35
C ASN A 911 21.68 31.72 59.61
N ASN A 912 20.94 32.34 58.69
CA ASN A 912 20.56 33.77 58.70
C ASN A 912 21.73 34.76 58.66
N LEU A 913 22.95 34.30 58.36
CA LEU A 913 24.12 35.16 58.17
C LEU A 913 24.44 35.27 56.67
N LEU A 914 24.49 36.49 56.17
CA LEU A 914 24.88 36.77 54.80
C LEU A 914 26.41 36.77 54.70
N ARG A 915 26.95 35.96 53.79
CA ARG A 915 28.38 35.92 53.49
C ARG A 915 28.62 35.87 51.99
N PHE A 916 29.79 36.29 51.54
CA PHE A 916 30.21 36.03 50.16
C PHE A 916 30.52 34.53 49.97
N GLU A 917 30.21 34.02 48.79
CA GLU A 917 30.51 32.63 48.40
C GLU A 917 32.01 32.34 48.53
N HIS A 918 32.83 33.32 48.15
CA HIS A 918 34.27 33.31 48.35
C HIS A 918 34.80 34.66 48.86
N ARG A 919 35.79 34.61 49.77
CA ARG A 919 36.40 35.82 50.38
C ARG A 919 36.94 36.83 49.36
N LEU A 920 37.44 36.35 48.21
CA LEU A 920 37.96 37.22 47.14
C LEU A 920 36.91 38.17 46.57
N PHE A 921 35.65 37.75 46.48
CA PHE A 921 34.59 38.62 45.99
C PHE A 921 34.30 39.72 47.02
N ARG A 922 34.24 39.36 48.31
CA ARG A 922 34.14 40.34 49.40
C ARG A 922 35.28 41.35 49.33
N ASP A 923 36.52 40.87 49.24
CA ASP A 923 37.71 41.73 49.24
C ASP A 923 37.78 42.62 47.98
N TYR A 924 37.35 42.11 46.81
CA TYR A 924 37.25 42.91 45.58
C TYR A 924 36.23 44.04 45.72
N PHE A 925 35.00 43.72 46.10
CA PHE A 925 33.93 44.71 46.23
C PHE A 925 34.18 45.68 47.39
N ALA A 926 34.83 45.24 48.47
CA ALA A 926 35.24 46.12 49.57
C ALA A 926 36.34 47.10 49.13
N ALA A 927 37.32 46.64 48.34
CA ALA A 927 38.32 47.51 47.73
C ALA A 927 37.70 48.51 46.75
N GLU A 928 36.72 48.09 45.95
CA GLU A 928 36.00 48.97 45.04
C GLU A 928 35.12 49.99 45.78
N ALA A 929 34.46 49.60 46.87
CA ALA A 929 33.64 50.49 47.70
C ALA A 929 34.47 51.65 48.29
N LEU A 930 35.75 51.42 48.60
CA LEU A 930 36.68 52.49 49.00
C LEU A 930 36.88 53.53 47.90
N MET A 931 36.68 53.20 46.62
CA MET A 931 36.74 54.13 45.48
C MET A 931 35.38 54.78 45.17
N GLN A 932 34.34 54.50 45.95
CA GLN A 932 33.02 55.12 45.83
C GLN A 932 32.76 56.19 46.89
N GLY A 933 33.66 56.33 47.88
CA GLY A 933 33.72 57.45 48.84
C GLY A 933 32.58 57.54 49.86
N LYS A 934 31.66 56.57 49.92
CA LYS A 934 30.41 56.66 50.69
C LYS A 934 30.38 55.88 52.01
N THR A 935 31.34 55.00 52.27
CA THR A 935 31.16 53.94 53.30
C THR A 935 32.15 53.95 54.46
N VAL A 936 33.35 54.53 54.31
CA VAL A 936 34.40 54.58 55.35
C VAL A 936 35.22 55.87 55.22
N ALA A 937 35.53 56.53 56.34
CA ALA A 937 36.43 57.67 56.35
C ALA A 937 37.90 57.22 56.15
N TYR A 938 38.59 57.80 55.17
CA TYR A 938 39.97 57.41 54.79
C TYR A 938 41.00 57.59 55.92
N ASP A 939 40.73 58.50 56.87
CA ASP A 939 41.63 58.79 58.01
C ASP A 939 41.33 57.92 59.25
N SER A 940 40.45 56.93 59.16
CA SER A 940 40.10 56.09 60.31
C SER A 940 41.20 55.09 60.67
N GLN A 941 41.56 55.03 61.96
CA GLN A 941 42.54 54.06 62.49
C GLN A 941 42.13 52.61 62.22
N GLN A 942 40.81 52.34 62.20
CA GLN A 942 40.22 51.03 61.90
C GLN A 942 40.50 50.58 60.46
N LEU A 943 40.35 51.46 59.47
CA LEU A 943 40.68 51.15 58.06
C LEU A 943 42.16 50.77 57.92
N ARG A 944 43.04 51.46 58.66
CA ARG A 944 44.48 51.18 58.65
C ARG A 944 44.82 49.83 59.24
N GLN A 945 44.21 49.48 60.37
CA GLN A 945 44.37 48.14 60.96
C GLN A 945 43.87 47.04 60.02
N ILE A 946 42.72 47.24 59.36
CA ILE A 946 42.15 46.25 58.43
C ILE A 946 43.04 46.04 57.20
N LEU A 947 43.59 47.12 56.62
CA LEU A 947 44.45 47.05 55.43
C LEU A 947 45.86 46.53 55.70
N GLU A 948 46.38 46.73 56.93
CA GLU A 948 47.69 46.24 57.38
C GLU A 948 47.62 44.80 57.94
N ASP A 949 46.43 44.26 58.21
CA ASP A 949 46.23 42.89 58.67
C ASP A 949 46.67 41.87 57.58
N PRO A 950 47.64 40.98 57.88
CA PRO A 950 48.07 39.92 56.96
C PRO A 950 46.94 39.01 56.49
N GLN A 951 45.86 38.84 57.28
CA GLN A 951 44.69 38.04 56.91
C GLN A 951 43.88 38.67 55.76
N ASN A 952 44.01 39.98 55.55
CA ASN A 952 43.34 40.74 54.48
C ASN A 952 44.29 41.02 53.29
N GLY A 953 45.34 40.22 53.11
CA GLY A 953 46.34 40.46 52.05
C GLY A 953 45.77 40.53 50.61
N TYR A 954 44.60 39.94 50.33
CA TYR A 954 43.93 40.10 49.03
C TYR A 954 43.21 41.44 48.88
N LEU A 955 42.59 41.96 49.95
CA LEU A 955 41.97 43.29 49.97
C LEU A 955 42.98 44.38 49.58
N SER A 956 44.18 44.33 50.16
CA SER A 956 45.26 45.28 49.83
C SER A 956 45.73 45.18 48.36
N LYS A 957 45.91 43.95 47.85
CA LYS A 957 46.28 43.73 46.44
C LYS A 957 45.22 44.22 45.46
N LEU A 958 43.94 43.98 45.77
CA LEU A 958 42.81 44.41 44.95
C LEU A 958 42.61 45.92 45.03
N LEU A 959 42.82 46.55 46.18
CA LEU A 959 42.85 47.99 46.33
C LEU A 959 43.91 48.63 45.42
N MET A 960 45.14 48.09 45.41
CA MET A 960 46.20 48.56 44.50
C MET A 960 45.83 48.38 43.03
N TYR A 961 45.15 47.29 42.68
CA TYR A 961 44.62 47.07 41.33
C TYR A 961 43.58 48.15 40.94
N HIS A 962 42.61 48.44 41.82
CA HIS A 962 41.62 49.49 41.58
C HIS A 962 42.26 50.87 41.47
N LEU A 963 43.26 51.19 42.31
CA LEU A 963 44.03 52.46 42.25
C LEU A 963 44.88 52.57 40.97
N GLY A 964 45.29 51.45 40.39
CA GLY A 964 45.99 51.39 39.10
C GLY A 964 45.14 51.89 37.93
N LYS A 965 43.80 51.82 38.03
CA LYS A 965 42.87 52.27 36.97
C LYS A 965 42.90 53.80 36.82
N THR A 966 42.90 54.29 35.59
CA THR A 966 42.93 55.73 35.26
C THR A 966 41.75 56.49 35.88
N LYS A 967 40.55 55.89 35.87
CA LYS A 967 39.33 56.46 36.48
C LYS A 967 39.45 56.74 37.98
N ASN A 968 40.32 56.03 38.70
CA ASN A 968 40.49 56.12 40.15
C ASN A 968 41.74 56.94 40.55
N ALA A 969 42.39 57.63 39.61
CA ALA A 969 43.65 58.32 39.88
C ALA A 969 43.58 59.36 41.01
N HIS A 970 42.41 60.00 41.20
CA HIS A 970 42.17 60.98 42.25
C HIS A 970 42.16 60.37 43.67
N TYR A 971 41.85 59.08 43.82
CA TYR A 971 41.88 58.40 45.13
C TYR A 971 43.29 58.05 45.61
N ARG A 972 44.30 58.06 44.73
CA ARG A 972 45.67 57.66 45.06
C ARG A 972 46.27 58.47 46.20
N GLU A 973 45.90 59.73 46.32
CA GLU A 973 46.40 60.63 47.36
C GLU A 973 46.01 60.17 48.78
N HIS A 974 44.77 59.69 48.95
CA HIS A 974 44.26 59.18 50.22
C HIS A 974 45.00 57.90 50.69
N PHE A 975 45.60 57.15 49.77
CA PHE A 975 46.27 55.88 50.08
C PHE A 975 47.81 55.93 49.99
N ARG A 976 48.41 57.11 49.72
CA ARG A 976 49.89 57.25 49.60
C ARG A 976 50.66 56.76 50.83
N ASN A 977 50.09 56.92 52.02
CA ASN A 977 50.72 56.57 53.29
C ASN A 977 50.64 55.08 53.65
N PHE A 978 49.88 54.27 52.91
CA PHE A 978 49.72 52.83 53.14
C PHE A 978 50.76 52.00 52.36
N SER A 979 51.39 52.59 51.33
CA SER A 979 52.24 51.89 50.35
C SER A 979 53.71 51.70 50.77
N VAL A 980 54.06 51.82 52.06
CA VAL A 980 55.47 51.82 52.48
C VAL A 980 56.04 50.41 52.76
N ILE A 981 55.21 49.35 52.73
CA ILE A 981 55.69 47.98 52.97
C ILE A 981 55.26 47.03 51.85
N GLN A 982 55.83 47.21 50.66
CA GLN A 982 56.28 46.15 49.75
C GLN A 982 56.85 46.80 48.48
N GLY A 983 58.16 46.66 48.29
CA GLY A 983 58.90 47.33 47.22
C GLY A 983 58.44 46.93 45.82
N GLN A 984 57.53 47.69 45.23
CA GLN A 984 57.40 47.87 43.79
C GLN A 984 57.07 49.35 43.53
N ARG A 985 58.05 50.09 43.00
CA ARG A 985 57.84 51.44 42.48
C ARG A 985 56.78 51.39 41.38
N ILE A 986 55.76 52.25 41.47
CA ILE A 986 54.91 52.59 40.33
C ILE A 986 55.81 53.24 39.28
N THR A 987 56.21 52.48 38.27
CA THR A 987 56.88 53.04 37.09
C THR A 987 55.87 53.84 36.29
N SER A 988 56.10 55.15 36.18
CA SER A 988 55.43 56.03 35.23
C SER A 988 55.78 55.59 33.79
N GLY A 989 54.82 54.99 33.08
CA GLY A 989 54.93 54.63 31.67
C GLY A 989 54.11 55.56 30.79
N SER A 990 54.83 56.27 29.91
CA SER A 990 54.52 56.93 28.62
C SER A 990 53.11 57.47 28.31
N ARG A 991 53.12 58.75 27.86
CA ARG A 991 52.06 59.47 27.13
C ARG A 991 51.44 58.69 25.98
#